data_AF-A0A293NM85-F1
#
_entry.id   AF-A0A293NM85-F1
#
_cell.length_a   1.000
_cell.length_b   1.000
_cell.length_c   1.000
_cell.angle_alpha   90.00
_cell.angle_beta   90.00
_cell.angle_gamma   90.00
#
_symmetry.space_group_name_H-M   'P 1'
#
loop_
_entity.id
_entity.type
_entity.pdbx_description
1 polymer ?
#
loop_
_entity_poly.entity_id
_entity_poly.type
_entity_poly.pdbx_seq_one_letter_code
_entity_poly.pdbx_strand_id
1 'polypeptide(L)'
;MSDMFSIGANAIQIYRHSLSTVSNNIANLNTEGYSRQVTDVSEASPIQKGNVFLGTGANIEGVVRAYDEYTESSLRNSSSDLATQDPQVKYAERIIDLMGSENAGLSSALDQFFASAAELSTDPASLTQRGNFLRDSDVLAARFREVASGMANIERETREDINQQIATMNSLSEQLALVNKQLARKSSADKQPPGLLDQRDAILRDMAEVTRVHVTTQKSGQVDIRLGNSGGTVLVQAVEATMLGANFDDSDPGRIDIIADPFGDAEVTSTIGNGALGGLMNFRSQTLTPAMDQFDFLAQTLVKEVNEIHEAGLDANGLRGKELFSIDPIFEVSAPTIAGDVDVEVNVVDPEAFKYSAFEMQYQEADRVWRIQDNASGAVTFSEPGRTVVEYSGMELSFDGKLSNGDTFFVTPQSRPASGIKMVVTDPMAVSASALMRVVPNNNNISDASGSVSFGQELAFEGFQFGKDITGLINNQNAVSDINVLGNSLQPSYVIPRGVSDVTLKMDVPNDSNMRFQVMTSEGVHLLGHAIDEDTQAGMRSLDQGFMDGNEYNSNYLNGEGDEAYLDMNMTYGYLAESSSEIVYRSKADGTGLDAVNKAIPANVYSDRVTLTQNTSGSSIDIISNGALKLNGHSMSALSLAANTDISAADMASWINNSMATSGGAVSPTEINVTAAELDFDKLITINGTVIAHGNPGPNTASELATLINAQTGVTNVTATATALGGLKLTNATGHHGKPIELANPDKSSTTNGLGLANKIFTSIGVTAVASNVIHSKASDLNYSRQISINGVTVDGNYQADASASGLASLINAKTKNQYQIAFVDSDASGASSGQDLTFSFNGKTATVDLYDETNSRARYTGRNDASLLTEINAQLQAQGIDFTASLTNSSSSGFLFIQNTAAPGAAAPTSTLDGGTHAVTQSLVGTNVVASANADGGISLTNLKGAEGRNIELGNPDNTSSTNALGQSNRIYTGILNISSDDKVRFTFGSSGQAADLAEIGLETGLYIKETVGEDLAVFLTGEGAASISTAFTEQDMDPSKELQKDSPFVVSFISDTQYTITDTRSETLVAKREFILGEPIKYQNFTLMLDAKPSTGDTFAIEENIDGVGNNGNILLMVDLQNKPIVGGYQSIGDAYIDIVGTVGNKATLSRISKEALEVVYEQAVEAKDSVSGVSLDSEAADLIRFQQAYQASAQVLQTANKLFDTVLGLG
;
A
#
# COMPACT_ATOMS: atom_id res chain seq x y z
N MET A 1 75.27 88.51 -26.07
CA MET A 1 75.56 87.73 -27.30
C MET A 1 75.70 86.24 -27.02
N SER A 2 76.31 85.80 -25.89
CA SER A 2 76.28 84.39 -25.44
C SER A 2 74.86 83.79 -25.46
N ASP A 3 73.88 84.60 -25.05
CA ASP A 3 72.50 84.16 -24.83
C ASP A 3 71.75 83.89 -26.16
N MET A 4 72.07 84.58 -27.26
CA MET A 4 71.50 84.28 -28.59
C MET A 4 72.12 83.03 -29.21
N PHE A 5 73.41 82.79 -28.95
CA PHE A 5 74.12 81.61 -29.44
C PHE A 5 73.61 80.34 -28.73
N SER A 6 73.37 80.39 -27.41
CA SER A 6 72.80 79.26 -26.68
C SER A 6 71.35 78.96 -27.08
N ILE A 7 70.51 79.99 -27.26
CA ILE A 7 69.12 79.83 -27.72
C ILE A 7 69.09 79.24 -29.14
N GLY A 8 69.92 79.76 -30.05
CA GLY A 8 70.00 79.26 -31.42
C GLY A 8 70.57 77.82 -31.50
N ALA A 9 71.57 77.50 -30.68
CA ALA A 9 72.13 76.15 -30.62
C ALA A 9 71.11 75.13 -30.06
N ASN A 10 70.38 75.48 -29.01
CA ASN A 10 69.33 74.64 -28.44
C ASN A 10 68.17 74.44 -29.43
N ALA A 11 67.75 75.49 -30.14
CA ALA A 11 66.71 75.39 -31.18
C ALA A 11 67.10 74.45 -32.33
N ILE A 12 68.36 74.52 -32.80
CA ILE A 12 68.88 73.59 -33.82
C ILE A 12 68.88 72.15 -33.31
N GLN A 13 69.26 71.93 -32.04
CA GLN A 13 69.21 70.60 -31.45
C GLN A 13 67.78 70.06 -31.33
N ILE A 14 66.82 70.90 -30.89
CA ILE A 14 65.38 70.57 -30.87
C ILE A 14 64.91 70.15 -32.25
N TYR A 15 65.07 70.99 -33.28
CA TYR A 15 64.56 70.67 -34.61
C TYR A 15 65.26 69.46 -35.24
N ARG A 16 66.55 69.23 -34.98
CA ARG A 16 67.26 68.01 -35.41
C ARG A 16 66.66 66.76 -34.79
N HIS A 17 66.32 66.82 -33.50
CA HIS A 17 65.69 65.70 -32.81
C HIS A 17 64.24 65.50 -33.27
N SER A 18 63.47 66.58 -33.43
CA SER A 18 62.12 66.51 -33.99
C SER A 18 62.10 65.92 -35.40
N LEU A 19 63.07 66.27 -36.26
CA LEU A 19 63.25 65.63 -37.58
C LEU A 19 63.56 64.14 -37.48
N SER A 20 64.38 63.74 -36.51
CA SER A 20 64.69 62.33 -36.26
C SER A 20 63.46 61.57 -35.77
N THR A 21 62.64 62.17 -34.89
CA THR A 21 61.40 61.58 -34.37
C THR A 21 60.39 61.37 -35.49
N VAL A 22 60.15 62.39 -36.33
CA VAL A 22 59.27 62.28 -37.50
C VAL A 22 59.77 61.22 -38.48
N SER A 23 61.08 61.16 -38.74
CA SER A 23 61.67 60.11 -39.60
C SER A 23 61.47 58.71 -39.01
N ASN A 24 61.56 58.58 -37.69
CA ASN A 24 61.33 57.33 -36.97
C ASN A 24 59.85 56.91 -37.05
N ASN A 25 58.92 57.85 -36.91
CA ASN A 25 57.48 57.58 -37.07
C ASN A 25 57.17 57.06 -38.48
N ILE A 26 57.68 57.73 -39.52
CA ILE A 26 57.47 57.31 -40.92
C ILE A 26 58.07 55.91 -41.17
N ALA A 27 59.24 55.61 -40.61
CA ALA A 27 59.89 54.32 -40.78
C ALA A 27 59.12 53.16 -40.09
N ASN A 28 58.45 53.44 -38.97
CA ASN A 28 57.69 52.44 -38.20
C ASN A 28 56.17 52.52 -38.43
N LEU A 29 55.70 53.24 -39.45
CA LEU A 29 54.27 53.37 -39.77
C LEU A 29 53.57 52.01 -39.90
N ASN A 30 54.24 51.03 -40.51
CA ASN A 30 53.70 49.69 -40.74
C ASN A 30 54.13 48.69 -39.64
N THR A 31 54.72 49.17 -38.55
CA THR A 31 55.07 48.33 -37.40
C THR A 31 53.87 48.26 -36.46
N GLU A 32 53.31 47.06 -36.33
CA GLU A 32 52.17 46.82 -35.45
C GLU A 32 52.47 47.21 -33.99
N GLY A 33 51.50 47.83 -33.33
CA GLY A 33 51.63 48.30 -31.96
C GLY A 33 52.50 49.54 -31.75
N TYR A 34 53.13 50.09 -32.81
CA TYR A 34 53.93 51.32 -32.70
C TYR A 34 53.05 52.54 -32.40
N SER A 35 53.41 53.30 -31.36
CA SER A 35 52.77 54.58 -31.07
C SER A 35 53.55 55.75 -31.69
N ARG A 36 52.82 56.70 -32.27
CA ARG A 36 53.40 57.94 -32.81
C ARG A 36 54.21 58.65 -31.72
N GLN A 37 55.45 59.01 -32.02
CA GLN A 37 56.33 59.68 -31.07
C GLN A 37 56.35 61.19 -31.32
N VAL A 38 56.42 61.98 -30.25
CA VAL A 38 56.51 63.44 -30.28
C VAL A 38 57.70 63.88 -29.42
N THR A 39 58.43 64.89 -29.90
CA THR A 39 59.54 65.47 -29.12
C THR A 39 58.97 66.40 -28.07
N ASP A 40 59.23 66.11 -26.80
CA ASP A 40 58.79 66.93 -25.70
C ASP A 40 59.82 68.04 -25.41
N VAL A 41 59.32 69.26 -25.32
CA VAL A 41 60.14 70.48 -25.28
C VAL A 41 59.64 71.38 -24.17
N SER A 42 60.50 71.64 -23.19
CA SER A 42 60.20 72.55 -22.08
C SER A 42 61.02 73.83 -22.15
N GLU A 43 60.48 74.91 -21.58
CA GLU A 43 61.22 76.17 -21.48
C GLU A 43 62.44 75.98 -20.56
N ALA A 44 63.61 76.35 -21.07
CA ALA A 44 64.82 76.33 -20.27
C ALA A 44 64.74 77.41 -19.17
N SER A 45 65.12 77.05 -17.93
CA SER A 45 64.97 77.93 -16.78
C SER A 45 65.58 79.33 -17.02
N PRO A 46 64.80 80.41 -16.90
CA PRO A 46 65.26 81.74 -17.24
C PRO A 46 66.40 82.18 -16.32
N ILE A 47 67.41 82.85 -16.88
CA ILE A 47 68.52 83.39 -16.10
C ILE A 47 68.10 84.76 -15.55
N GLN A 48 68.17 84.91 -14.23
CA GLN A 48 67.91 86.19 -13.56
C GLN A 48 69.13 87.12 -13.70
N LYS A 49 68.97 88.27 -14.35
CA LYS A 49 69.96 89.36 -14.38
C LYS A 49 69.38 90.61 -13.70
N GLY A 50 69.75 90.83 -12.44
CA GLY A 50 69.20 91.92 -11.64
C GLY A 50 67.71 91.69 -11.31
N ASN A 51 66.86 92.66 -11.63
CA ASN A 51 65.40 92.59 -11.43
C ASN A 51 64.63 91.99 -12.63
N VAL A 52 65.31 91.50 -13.67
CA VAL A 52 64.68 90.98 -14.90
C VAL A 52 65.06 89.53 -15.12
N PHE A 53 64.07 88.71 -15.48
CA PHE A 53 64.26 87.33 -15.96
C PHE A 53 64.42 87.35 -17.48
N LEU A 54 65.49 86.74 -17.97
CA LEU A 54 65.73 86.56 -19.40
C LEU A 54 65.51 85.09 -19.73
N GLY A 55 64.60 84.81 -20.67
CA GLY A 55 64.37 83.45 -21.17
C GLY A 55 65.63 82.90 -21.86
N THR A 56 65.93 81.63 -21.62
CA THR A 56 67.11 80.94 -22.18
C THR A 56 66.77 80.00 -23.34
N GLY A 57 65.60 80.17 -23.94
CA GLY A 57 65.10 79.29 -24.99
C GLY A 57 64.44 78.06 -24.41
N ALA A 58 64.41 76.96 -25.16
CA ALA A 58 63.82 75.71 -24.75
C ALA A 58 64.85 74.57 -24.79
N ASN A 59 64.63 73.52 -24.02
CA ASN A 59 65.42 72.30 -24.00
C ASN A 59 64.51 71.10 -24.35
N ILE A 60 65.12 70.04 -24.86
CA ILE A 60 64.42 68.76 -25.05
C ILE A 60 64.40 68.04 -23.71
N GLU A 61 63.22 67.64 -23.25
CA GLU A 61 63.10 66.74 -22.08
C GLU A 61 63.22 65.27 -22.50
N GLY A 62 62.65 64.92 -23.66
CA GLY A 62 62.72 63.57 -24.20
C GLY A 62 61.87 63.39 -25.46
N VAL A 63 61.66 62.13 -25.80
CA VAL A 63 60.69 61.70 -26.82
C VAL A 63 59.62 60.89 -26.10
N VAL A 64 58.39 61.37 -26.18
CA VAL A 64 57.22 60.74 -25.56
C VAL A 64 56.29 60.21 -26.65
N ARG A 65 55.45 59.25 -26.29
CA ARG A 65 54.42 58.73 -27.19
C ARG A 65 53.17 59.59 -27.16
N ALA A 66 52.48 59.70 -28.29
CA ALA A 66 51.12 60.20 -28.38
C ALA A 66 50.19 59.09 -27.89
N TYR A 67 49.63 59.26 -26.70
CA TYR A 67 48.91 58.21 -25.98
C TYR A 67 47.74 58.81 -25.21
N ASP A 68 46.62 58.10 -25.23
CA ASP A 68 45.44 58.40 -24.43
C ASP A 68 44.95 57.10 -23.77
N GLU A 69 44.92 57.07 -22.43
CA GLU A 69 44.51 55.87 -21.68
C GLU A 69 43.02 55.53 -21.88
N TYR A 70 42.18 56.53 -22.13
CA TYR A 70 40.75 56.31 -22.32
C TYR A 70 40.49 55.59 -23.65
N THR A 71 41.13 56.00 -24.75
CA THR A 71 40.99 55.32 -26.05
C THR A 71 41.56 53.90 -26.02
N GLU A 72 42.69 53.69 -25.35
CA GLU A 72 43.29 52.36 -25.19
C GLU A 72 42.47 51.46 -24.25
N SER A 73 41.91 52.00 -23.16
CA SER A 73 40.97 51.25 -22.34
C SER A 73 39.68 50.91 -23.10
N SER A 74 39.19 51.82 -23.94
CA SER A 74 38.01 51.57 -24.78
C SER A 74 38.29 50.45 -25.80
N LEU A 75 39.46 50.46 -26.43
CA LEU A 75 39.89 49.43 -27.38
C LEU A 75 40.04 48.05 -26.71
N ARG A 76 40.67 47.97 -25.53
CA ARG A 76 40.75 46.72 -24.77
C ARG A 76 39.36 46.20 -24.39
N ASN A 77 38.47 47.08 -23.96
CA ASN A 77 37.11 46.69 -23.58
C ASN A 77 36.31 46.17 -24.78
N SER A 78 36.34 46.86 -25.92
CA SER A 78 35.61 46.42 -27.12
C SER A 78 36.19 45.14 -27.72
N SER A 79 37.51 44.98 -27.71
CA SER A 79 38.21 43.74 -28.09
C SER A 79 37.73 42.56 -27.24
N SER A 80 37.68 42.73 -25.92
CA SER A 80 37.21 41.68 -25.01
C SER A 80 35.73 41.32 -25.21
N ASP A 81 34.87 42.33 -25.41
CA ASP A 81 33.45 42.09 -25.69
C ASP A 81 33.27 41.33 -27.01
N LEU A 82 33.98 41.72 -28.07
CA LEU A 82 33.95 41.04 -29.37
C LEU A 82 34.44 39.58 -29.27
N ALA A 83 35.59 39.37 -28.63
CA ALA A 83 36.18 38.04 -28.44
C ALA A 83 35.29 37.09 -27.62
N THR A 84 34.34 37.62 -26.84
CA THR A 84 33.35 36.82 -26.10
C THR A 84 32.40 36.05 -27.04
N GLN A 85 32.11 36.59 -28.23
CA GLN A 85 31.08 36.04 -29.12
C GLN A 85 31.59 34.88 -29.98
N ASP A 86 32.89 34.85 -30.28
CA ASP A 86 33.49 33.87 -31.19
C ASP A 86 33.28 32.40 -30.76
N PRO A 87 33.59 32.02 -29.49
CA PRO A 87 33.32 30.66 -29.03
C PRO A 87 31.83 30.31 -29.04
N GLN A 88 30.97 31.28 -28.71
CA GLN A 88 29.52 31.06 -28.65
C GLN A 88 28.96 30.70 -30.02
N VAL A 89 29.35 31.44 -31.06
CA VAL A 89 28.93 31.15 -32.45
C VAL A 89 29.51 29.81 -32.91
N LYS A 90 30.83 29.63 -32.79
CA LYS A 90 31.55 28.42 -33.25
C LYS A 90 30.93 27.14 -32.72
N TYR A 91 30.65 27.07 -31.42
CA TYR A 91 30.17 25.82 -30.81
C TYR A 91 28.64 25.67 -30.86
N ALA A 92 27.88 26.76 -30.85
CA ALA A 92 26.42 26.66 -31.03
C ALA A 92 26.07 26.21 -32.46
N GLU A 93 26.76 26.70 -33.49
CA GLU A 93 26.60 26.21 -34.87
C GLU A 93 26.91 24.71 -34.99
N ARG A 94 27.92 24.20 -34.28
CA ARG A 94 28.21 22.76 -34.26
C ARG A 94 27.12 21.91 -33.61
N ILE A 95 26.49 22.40 -32.53
CA ILE A 95 25.33 21.72 -31.94
C ILE A 95 24.17 21.71 -32.95
N ILE A 96 23.93 22.83 -33.63
CA ILE A 96 22.87 22.94 -34.66
C ILE A 96 23.15 21.97 -35.81
N ASP A 97 24.38 21.88 -36.30
CA ASP A 97 24.73 20.96 -37.39
C ASP A 97 24.59 19.49 -36.96
N LEU A 98 24.94 19.18 -35.71
CA LEU A 98 24.81 17.84 -35.13
C LEU A 98 23.33 17.43 -35.01
N MET A 99 22.50 18.29 -34.45
CA MET A 99 21.10 17.97 -34.14
C MET A 99 20.14 18.24 -35.31
N GLY A 100 20.45 19.22 -36.17
CA GLY A 100 19.63 19.64 -37.31
C GLY A 100 19.89 18.87 -38.60
N SER A 101 20.81 17.89 -38.59
CA SER A 101 21.09 17.07 -39.76
C SER A 101 19.90 16.18 -40.13
N GLU A 102 19.42 16.22 -41.38
CA GLU A 102 18.31 15.35 -41.83
C GLU A 102 18.63 13.85 -41.69
N ASN A 103 19.91 13.47 -41.86
CA ASN A 103 20.35 12.07 -41.86
C ASN A 103 20.95 11.61 -40.52
N ALA A 104 21.40 12.54 -39.67
CA ALA A 104 22.08 12.23 -38.41
C ALA A 104 21.34 12.77 -37.17
N GLY A 105 20.34 13.63 -37.36
CA GLY A 105 19.48 14.14 -36.30
C GLY A 105 18.42 13.13 -35.85
N LEU A 106 17.80 13.40 -34.70
CA LEU A 106 16.85 12.48 -34.08
C LEU A 106 15.48 12.43 -34.78
N SER A 107 15.04 13.53 -35.38
CA SER A 107 13.70 13.64 -35.99
C SER A 107 13.41 12.53 -37.01
N SER A 108 14.36 12.23 -37.90
CA SER A 108 14.16 11.20 -38.92
C SER A 108 14.12 9.78 -38.34
N ALA A 109 14.81 9.54 -37.22
CA ALA A 109 14.78 8.26 -36.52
C ALA A 109 13.46 8.07 -35.75
N LEU A 110 12.94 9.13 -35.12
CA LEU A 110 11.61 9.13 -34.49
C LEU A 110 10.51 8.87 -35.52
N ASP A 111 10.56 9.56 -36.67
CA ASP A 111 9.61 9.36 -37.76
C ASP A 111 9.64 7.91 -38.28
N GLN A 112 10.83 7.32 -38.43
CA GLN A 112 10.98 5.92 -38.84
C GLN A 112 10.43 4.94 -37.79
N PHE A 113 10.71 5.16 -36.51
CA PHE A 113 10.19 4.35 -35.41
C PHE A 113 8.65 4.33 -35.41
N PHE A 114 8.01 5.51 -35.41
CA PHE A 114 6.54 5.58 -35.40
C PHE A 114 5.91 5.09 -36.71
N ALA A 115 6.56 5.32 -37.86
CA ALA A 115 6.09 4.78 -39.13
C ALA A 115 6.12 3.24 -39.16
N SER A 116 7.19 2.63 -38.61
CA SER A 116 7.29 1.17 -38.51
C SER A 116 6.28 0.58 -37.51
N ALA A 117 5.96 1.30 -36.43
CA ALA A 117 4.90 0.95 -35.49
C ALA A 117 3.51 1.02 -36.17
N ALA A 118 3.25 2.06 -36.96
CA ALA A 118 2.02 2.21 -37.73
C ALA A 118 1.88 1.12 -38.79
N GLU A 119 2.96 0.74 -39.47
CA GLU A 119 2.95 -0.40 -40.39
C GLU A 119 2.64 -1.70 -39.65
N LEU A 120 3.28 -1.95 -38.49
CA LEU A 120 3.01 -3.11 -37.64
C LEU A 120 1.57 -3.16 -37.11
N SER A 121 0.94 -2.00 -36.89
CA SER A 121 -0.47 -1.95 -36.49
C SER A 121 -1.41 -2.56 -37.54
N THR A 122 -1.04 -2.53 -38.82
CA THR A 122 -1.89 -3.06 -39.90
C THR A 122 -1.92 -4.58 -39.95
N ASP A 123 -0.83 -5.24 -39.51
CA ASP A 123 -0.72 -6.69 -39.39
C ASP A 123 0.16 -7.09 -38.19
N PRO A 124 -0.37 -7.05 -36.96
CA PRO A 124 0.37 -7.33 -35.73
C PRO A 124 0.94 -8.76 -35.66
N ALA A 125 0.47 -9.69 -36.51
CA ALA A 125 0.98 -11.06 -36.57
C ALA A 125 2.22 -11.19 -37.50
N SER A 126 2.54 -10.16 -38.30
CA SER A 126 3.61 -10.22 -39.28
C SER A 126 4.99 -10.21 -38.63
N LEU A 127 5.69 -11.35 -38.73
CA LEU A 127 7.08 -11.48 -38.28
C LEU A 127 8.01 -10.46 -38.97
N THR A 128 7.74 -10.14 -40.25
CA THR A 128 8.52 -9.16 -41.01
C THR A 128 8.34 -7.74 -40.46
N GLN A 129 7.10 -7.32 -40.16
CA GLN A 129 6.84 -5.99 -39.62
C GLN A 129 7.40 -5.84 -38.20
N ARG A 130 7.30 -6.88 -37.36
CA ARG A 130 7.95 -6.93 -36.04
C ARG A 130 9.47 -6.80 -36.14
N GLY A 131 10.07 -7.49 -37.10
CA GLY A 131 11.51 -7.38 -37.38
C GLY A 131 11.92 -5.98 -37.86
N ASN A 132 11.10 -5.32 -38.69
CA ASN A 132 11.34 -3.94 -39.11
C ASN A 132 11.22 -2.97 -37.92
N PHE A 133 10.17 -3.10 -37.10
CA PHE A 133 9.97 -2.29 -35.90
C PHE A 133 11.15 -2.39 -34.92
N LEU A 134 11.65 -3.60 -34.63
CA LEU A 134 12.83 -3.76 -33.77
C LEU A 134 14.10 -3.15 -34.38
N ARG A 135 14.33 -3.33 -35.69
CA ARG A 135 15.48 -2.70 -36.36
C ARG A 135 15.41 -1.18 -36.25
N ASP A 136 14.24 -0.59 -36.48
CA ASP A 136 14.08 0.86 -36.49
C ASP A 136 14.09 1.43 -35.04
N SER A 137 13.69 0.61 -34.05
CA SER A 137 13.89 0.88 -32.62
C SER A 137 15.37 0.90 -32.22
N ASP A 138 16.17 -0.06 -32.71
CA ASP A 138 17.63 -0.08 -32.48
C ASP A 138 18.32 1.13 -33.13
N VAL A 139 17.89 1.51 -34.34
CA VAL A 139 18.36 2.73 -35.02
C VAL A 139 18.04 3.96 -34.18
N LEU A 140 16.83 4.07 -33.62
CA LEU A 140 16.45 5.18 -32.74
C LEU A 140 17.38 5.27 -31.52
N ALA A 141 17.60 4.16 -30.80
CA ALA A 141 18.50 4.12 -29.65
C ALA A 141 19.95 4.49 -30.06
N ALA A 142 20.43 4.00 -31.19
CA ALA A 142 21.76 4.35 -31.71
C ALA A 142 21.89 5.86 -32.01
N ARG A 143 20.84 6.49 -32.56
CA ARG A 143 20.85 7.93 -32.86
C ARG A 143 20.90 8.80 -31.63
N PHE A 144 20.19 8.45 -30.55
CA PHE A 144 20.35 9.12 -29.26
C PHE A 144 21.80 9.07 -28.77
N ARG A 145 22.43 7.89 -28.82
CA ARG A 145 23.83 7.71 -28.39
C ARG A 145 24.82 8.52 -29.25
N GLU A 146 24.61 8.58 -30.56
CA GLU A 146 25.46 9.34 -31.48
C GLU A 146 25.39 10.86 -31.22
N VAL A 147 24.18 11.40 -31.06
CA VAL A 147 23.97 12.83 -30.77
C VAL A 147 24.53 13.19 -29.38
N ALA A 148 24.28 12.35 -28.37
CA ALA A 148 24.85 12.52 -27.03
C ALA A 148 26.40 12.50 -27.06
N SER A 149 26.99 11.56 -27.80
CA SER A 149 28.45 11.48 -27.99
C SER A 149 29.01 12.70 -28.72
N GLY A 150 28.29 13.23 -29.71
CA GLY A 150 28.65 14.47 -30.41
C GLY A 150 28.71 15.67 -29.45
N MET A 151 27.72 15.83 -28.57
CA MET A 151 27.73 16.88 -27.55
C MET A 151 28.84 16.68 -26.50
N ALA A 152 29.10 15.45 -26.07
CA ALA A 152 30.20 15.14 -25.16
C ALA A 152 31.59 15.44 -25.78
N ASN A 153 31.75 15.28 -27.09
CA ASN A 153 32.97 15.70 -27.78
C ASN A 153 33.11 17.22 -27.80
N ILE A 154 32.00 17.96 -27.99
CA ILE A 154 31.99 19.43 -27.90
C ILE A 154 32.38 19.87 -26.48
N GLU A 155 31.85 19.25 -25.42
CA GLU A 155 32.26 19.52 -24.03
C GLU A 155 33.77 19.39 -23.86
N ARG A 156 34.35 18.26 -24.28
CA ARG A 156 35.79 17.99 -24.14
C ARG A 156 36.64 19.00 -24.90
N GLU A 157 36.22 19.36 -26.11
CA GLU A 157 36.93 20.38 -26.90
C GLU A 157 36.85 21.75 -26.23
N THR A 158 35.72 22.14 -25.65
CA THR A 158 35.63 23.41 -24.92
C THR A 158 36.49 23.40 -23.65
N ARG A 159 36.66 22.25 -22.98
CA ARG A 159 37.58 22.08 -21.85
C ARG A 159 39.03 22.34 -22.26
N GLU A 160 39.46 21.77 -23.38
CA GLU A 160 40.79 22.00 -23.94
C GLU A 160 41.01 23.46 -24.36
N ASP A 161 40.03 24.07 -25.05
CA ASP A 161 40.10 25.49 -25.44
C ASP A 161 40.22 26.40 -24.20
N ILE A 162 39.49 26.11 -23.10
CA ILE A 162 39.61 26.85 -21.83
C ILE A 162 41.02 26.73 -21.25
N ASN A 163 41.57 25.52 -21.17
CA ASN A 163 42.92 25.28 -20.66
C ASN A 163 43.97 26.03 -21.52
N GLN A 164 43.77 26.09 -22.84
CA GLN A 164 44.65 26.81 -23.74
C GLN A 164 44.56 28.34 -23.55
N GLN A 165 43.36 28.88 -23.32
CA GLN A 165 43.17 30.31 -23.01
C GLN A 165 43.82 30.68 -21.66
N ILE A 166 43.70 29.82 -20.65
CA ILE A 166 44.37 30.01 -19.35
C ILE A 166 45.89 29.98 -19.50
N ALA A 167 46.44 29.03 -20.25
CA ALA A 167 47.88 28.97 -20.53
C ALA A 167 48.38 30.22 -21.25
N THR A 168 47.58 30.75 -22.18
CA THR A 168 47.87 32.01 -22.89
C THR A 168 47.87 33.19 -21.92
N MET A 169 46.86 33.30 -21.05
CA MET A 169 46.80 34.34 -20.02
C MET A 169 48.00 34.30 -19.06
N ASN A 170 48.40 33.10 -18.63
CA ASN A 170 49.56 32.93 -17.74
C ASN A 170 50.85 33.42 -18.42
N SER A 171 51.07 33.03 -19.68
CA SER A 171 52.21 33.50 -20.47
C SER A 171 52.23 35.03 -20.64
N LEU A 172 51.08 35.63 -20.95
CA LEU A 172 50.96 37.09 -21.07
C LEU A 172 51.20 37.81 -19.75
N SER A 173 50.70 37.26 -18.63
CA SER A 173 50.91 37.79 -17.28
C SER A 173 52.39 37.77 -16.88
N GLU A 174 53.10 36.68 -17.18
CA GLU A 174 54.55 36.59 -16.96
C GLU A 174 55.34 37.58 -17.82
N GLN A 175 54.99 37.70 -19.11
CA GLN A 175 55.60 38.68 -20.01
C GLN A 175 55.39 40.12 -19.51
N LEU A 176 54.18 40.43 -19.02
CA LEU A 176 53.87 41.74 -18.45
C LEU A 176 54.66 42.00 -17.17
N ALA A 177 54.81 41.01 -16.29
CA ALA A 177 55.63 41.12 -15.09
C ALA A 177 57.11 41.40 -15.43
N LEU A 178 57.65 40.77 -16.47
CA LEU A 178 58.99 41.05 -16.98
C LEU A 178 59.11 42.48 -17.53
N VAL A 179 58.12 42.96 -18.28
CA VAL A 179 58.07 44.35 -18.78
C VAL A 179 57.97 45.34 -17.60
N ASN A 180 57.11 45.08 -16.62
CA ASN A 180 57.01 45.89 -15.40
C ASN A 180 58.33 45.94 -14.63
N LYS A 181 59.10 44.85 -14.59
CA LYS A 181 60.43 44.81 -13.96
C LYS A 181 61.43 45.71 -14.69
N GLN A 182 61.31 45.86 -16.01
CA GLN A 182 62.12 46.80 -16.78
C GLN A 182 61.67 48.24 -16.55
N LEU A 183 60.36 48.49 -16.53
CA LEU A 183 59.76 49.80 -16.26
C LEU A 183 60.05 50.28 -14.81
N ALA A 184 60.18 49.36 -13.84
CA ALA A 184 60.56 49.68 -12.46
C ALA A 184 61.86 50.48 -12.32
N ARG A 185 62.74 50.44 -13.34
CA ARG A 185 64.07 51.05 -13.30
C ARG A 185 64.07 52.57 -13.42
N LYS A 186 62.95 53.19 -13.80
CA LYS A 186 62.80 54.66 -13.86
C LYS A 186 61.60 55.10 -13.02
N SER A 187 61.68 56.34 -12.54
CA SER A 187 60.70 56.90 -11.59
C SER A 187 59.49 57.58 -12.24
N SER A 188 59.50 57.82 -13.55
CA SER A 188 58.40 58.45 -14.31
C SER A 188 58.23 57.78 -15.66
N ALA A 189 56.98 57.67 -16.14
CA ALA A 189 56.63 57.18 -17.47
C ALA A 189 57.30 57.98 -18.60
N ASP A 190 57.42 59.30 -18.47
CA ASP A 190 58.02 60.18 -19.52
C ASP A 190 59.52 59.93 -19.74
N LYS A 191 60.16 59.23 -18.79
CA LYS A 191 61.59 58.87 -18.85
C LYS A 191 61.82 57.43 -19.33
N GLN A 192 60.75 56.72 -19.70
CA GLN A 192 60.82 55.35 -20.20
C GLN A 192 61.09 55.33 -21.71
N PRO A 193 61.75 54.28 -22.21
CA PRO A 193 61.79 54.02 -23.65
C PRO A 193 60.36 53.77 -24.18
N PRO A 194 59.91 54.50 -25.22
CA PRO A 194 58.55 54.33 -25.77
C PRO A 194 58.22 52.89 -26.17
N GLY A 195 59.19 52.16 -26.75
CA GLY A 195 58.99 50.77 -27.17
C GLY A 195 58.65 49.80 -26.02
N LEU A 196 59.05 50.08 -24.77
CA LEU A 196 58.64 49.25 -23.63
C LEU A 196 57.19 49.52 -23.21
N LEU A 197 56.73 50.76 -23.35
CA LEU A 197 55.34 51.12 -23.10
C LEU A 197 54.42 50.58 -24.20
N ASP A 198 54.89 50.56 -25.45
CA ASP A 198 54.17 49.96 -26.57
C ASP A 198 54.08 48.43 -26.42
N GLN A 199 55.18 47.76 -26.01
CA GLN A 199 55.17 46.32 -25.74
C GLN A 199 54.21 45.96 -24.58
N ARG A 200 54.21 46.77 -23.51
CA ARG A 200 53.25 46.63 -22.40
C ARG A 200 51.82 46.69 -22.92
N ASP A 201 51.49 47.71 -23.71
CA ASP A 201 50.12 47.92 -24.17
C ASP A 201 49.68 46.90 -25.23
N ALA A 202 50.61 46.37 -26.04
CA ALA A 202 50.34 45.20 -26.88
C ALA A 202 49.95 43.98 -26.05
N ILE A 203 50.74 43.64 -25.01
CA ILE A 203 50.41 42.54 -24.09
C ILE A 203 49.04 42.77 -23.43
N LEU A 204 48.71 44.01 -23.04
CA LEU A 204 47.41 44.32 -22.44
C LEU A 204 46.23 44.16 -23.42
N ARG A 205 46.45 44.39 -24.73
CA ARG A 205 45.44 44.10 -25.76
C ARG A 205 45.26 42.60 -25.95
N ASP A 206 46.36 41.85 -26.06
CA ASP A 206 46.32 40.38 -26.16
C ASP A 206 45.64 39.75 -24.92
N MET A 207 45.90 40.29 -23.72
CA MET A 207 45.21 39.85 -22.49
C MET A 207 43.71 40.13 -22.57
N ALA A 208 43.31 41.26 -23.15
CA ALA A 208 41.91 41.65 -23.28
C ALA A 208 41.11 40.72 -24.21
N GLU A 209 41.74 40.18 -25.26
CA GLU A 209 41.15 39.15 -26.13
C GLU A 209 40.83 37.86 -25.35
N VAL A 210 41.72 37.45 -24.44
CA VAL A 210 41.50 36.27 -23.59
C VAL A 210 40.40 36.54 -22.56
N THR A 211 40.51 37.64 -21.80
CA THR A 211 39.46 38.08 -20.87
C THR A 211 39.54 39.57 -20.53
N ARG A 212 38.44 40.15 -20.06
CA ARG A 212 38.42 41.56 -19.65
C ARG A 212 39.36 41.74 -18.46
N VAL A 213 40.26 42.71 -18.57
CA VAL A 213 41.21 43.09 -17.54
C VAL A 213 41.04 44.54 -17.11
N HIS A 214 41.10 44.77 -15.81
CA HIS A 214 41.16 46.11 -15.25
C HIS A 214 42.62 46.51 -15.01
N VAL A 215 43.02 47.63 -15.59
CA VAL A 215 44.40 48.12 -15.59
C VAL A 215 44.52 49.35 -14.69
N THR A 216 45.48 49.34 -13.76
CA THR A 216 45.85 50.52 -12.96
C THR A 216 47.30 50.89 -13.24
N THR A 217 47.53 52.09 -13.76
CA THR A 217 48.87 52.57 -14.14
C THR A 217 49.55 53.33 -12.99
N GLN A 218 50.78 52.95 -12.66
CA GLN A 218 51.63 53.61 -11.67
C GLN A 218 52.44 54.77 -12.28
N LYS A 219 52.98 55.66 -11.44
CA LYS A 219 53.78 56.82 -11.89
C LYS A 219 55.01 56.43 -12.72
N SER A 220 55.60 55.27 -12.45
CA SER A 220 56.74 54.71 -13.20
C SER A 220 56.37 54.23 -14.60
N GLY A 221 55.07 54.08 -14.91
CA GLY A 221 54.58 53.42 -16.12
C GLY A 221 54.34 51.91 -15.94
N GLN A 222 54.60 51.32 -14.78
CA GLN A 222 54.16 49.96 -14.46
C GLN A 222 52.64 49.86 -14.38
N VAL A 223 52.09 48.68 -14.63
CA VAL A 223 50.65 48.43 -14.56
C VAL A 223 50.33 47.27 -13.62
N ASP A 224 49.31 47.46 -12.79
CA ASP A 224 48.71 46.39 -11.99
C ASP A 224 47.43 45.92 -12.68
N ILE A 225 47.22 44.60 -12.75
CA ILE A 225 46.13 43.97 -13.51
C ILE A 225 45.24 43.14 -12.59
N ARG A 226 43.93 43.35 -12.72
CA ARG A 226 42.88 42.55 -12.09
C ARG A 226 41.94 41.97 -13.13
N LEU A 227 41.39 40.78 -12.87
CA LEU A 227 40.35 40.15 -13.70
C LEU A 227 39.05 40.95 -13.63
N GLY A 228 38.44 41.20 -14.79
CA GLY A 228 37.13 41.86 -14.93
C GLY A 228 37.13 43.33 -14.53
N ASN A 229 37.04 43.60 -13.22
CA ASN A 229 36.84 44.95 -12.67
C ASN A 229 37.88 45.30 -11.58
N SER A 230 37.78 46.50 -11.00
CA SER A 230 38.72 47.01 -10.01
C SER A 230 38.76 46.22 -8.69
N GLY A 231 37.72 45.45 -8.37
CA GLY A 231 37.65 44.56 -7.21
C GLY A 231 37.93 43.08 -7.51
N GLY A 232 38.26 42.75 -8.76
CA GLY A 232 38.51 41.36 -9.16
C GLY A 232 39.86 40.81 -8.72
N THR A 233 40.08 39.52 -9.02
CA THR A 233 41.30 38.79 -8.65
C THR A 233 42.54 39.40 -9.29
N VAL A 234 43.62 39.51 -8.53
CA VAL A 234 44.89 40.10 -8.98
C VAL A 234 45.64 39.11 -9.87
N LEU A 235 45.99 39.54 -11.09
CA LEU A 235 46.82 38.75 -12.00
C LEU A 235 48.27 39.21 -11.99
N VAL A 236 48.50 40.52 -12.02
CA VAL A 236 49.85 41.10 -11.98
C VAL A 236 49.85 42.24 -10.99
N GLN A 237 50.76 42.18 -10.02
CA GLN A 237 50.97 43.26 -9.06
C GLN A 237 52.46 43.61 -9.02
N ALA A 238 52.77 44.87 -9.34
CA ALA A 238 54.11 45.37 -9.53
C ALA A 238 54.93 44.51 -10.51
N VAL A 239 55.72 43.55 -10.02
CA VAL A 239 56.63 42.71 -10.83
C VAL A 239 56.34 41.21 -10.67
N GLU A 240 55.25 40.86 -9.99
CA GLU A 240 54.85 39.47 -9.74
C GLU A 240 53.57 39.16 -10.54
N ALA A 241 53.54 37.96 -11.11
CA ALA A 241 52.40 37.41 -11.84
C ALA A 241 51.82 36.22 -11.07
N THR A 242 50.49 36.15 -10.99
CA THR A 242 49.73 35.06 -10.39
C THR A 242 49.26 34.13 -11.50
N MET A 243 49.48 32.83 -11.36
CA MET A 243 49.02 31.85 -12.34
C MET A 243 47.53 31.54 -12.14
N LEU A 244 46.86 31.21 -13.23
CA LEU A 244 45.51 30.68 -13.26
C LEU A 244 45.52 29.18 -13.57
N GLY A 245 44.54 28.47 -13.03
CA GLY A 245 44.17 27.09 -13.38
C GLY A 245 42.65 26.95 -13.48
N ALA A 246 42.17 25.84 -14.02
CA ALA A 246 40.75 25.51 -14.07
C ALA A 246 40.50 24.19 -13.34
N ASN A 247 39.41 24.16 -12.59
CA ASN A 247 38.80 22.94 -12.08
C ASN A 247 37.45 22.74 -12.77
N PHE A 248 37.25 21.57 -13.36
CA PHE A 248 36.06 21.22 -14.12
C PHE A 248 35.20 20.26 -13.29
N ASP A 249 33.90 20.52 -13.24
CA ASP A 249 32.94 19.60 -12.68
C ASP A 249 32.50 18.60 -13.77
N ASP A 250 32.80 17.32 -13.60
CA ASP A 250 32.42 16.28 -14.57
C ASP A 250 30.92 15.95 -14.50
N SER A 251 30.24 16.29 -13.39
CA SER A 251 28.80 16.06 -13.21
C SER A 251 27.94 17.22 -13.74
N ASP A 252 28.45 18.45 -13.68
CA ASP A 252 27.86 19.62 -14.30
C ASP A 252 28.84 20.24 -15.32
N PRO A 253 28.73 19.88 -16.61
CA PRO A 253 29.57 20.45 -17.66
C PRO A 253 29.54 21.98 -17.75
N GLY A 254 28.57 22.67 -17.15
CA GLY A 254 28.47 24.12 -17.13
C GLY A 254 29.29 24.76 -16.02
N ARG A 255 29.64 24.01 -14.98
CA ARG A 255 30.29 24.50 -13.76
C ARG A 255 31.80 24.38 -13.84
N ILE A 256 32.46 25.54 -13.82
CA ILE A 256 33.90 25.67 -14.02
C ILE A 256 34.41 26.68 -13.01
N ASP A 257 35.27 26.23 -12.10
CA ASP A 257 35.92 27.11 -11.13
C ASP A 257 37.32 27.45 -11.64
N ILE A 258 37.53 28.72 -11.97
CA ILE A 258 38.87 29.23 -12.29
C ILE A 258 39.57 29.56 -10.97
N ILE A 259 40.77 29.04 -10.80
CA ILE A 259 41.57 29.12 -9.57
C ILE A 259 42.77 30.03 -9.81
N ALA A 260 42.98 31.02 -8.96
CA ALA A 260 44.21 31.78 -8.89
C ALA A 260 45.20 31.12 -7.91
N ASP A 261 46.47 31.19 -8.27
CA ASP A 261 47.60 30.56 -7.58
C ASP A 261 47.38 29.06 -7.28
N PRO A 262 47.10 28.22 -8.29
CA PRO A 262 46.78 26.80 -8.08
C PRO A 262 47.93 25.99 -7.47
N PHE A 263 49.16 26.52 -7.46
CA PHE A 263 50.35 25.86 -6.88
C PHE A 263 50.78 26.45 -5.52
N GLY A 264 50.13 27.54 -5.07
CA GLY A 264 50.38 28.21 -3.80
C GLY A 264 49.11 28.24 -2.95
N ASP A 265 48.63 29.44 -2.63
CA ASP A 265 47.37 29.62 -1.88
C ASP A 265 46.20 29.71 -2.86
N ALA A 266 45.66 28.54 -3.23
CA ALA A 266 44.60 28.42 -4.24
C ALA A 266 43.30 29.13 -3.82
N GLU A 267 42.90 30.15 -4.60
CA GLU A 267 41.64 30.89 -4.39
C GLU A 267 40.77 30.87 -5.65
N VAL A 268 39.45 30.68 -5.50
CA VAL A 268 38.51 30.80 -6.63
C VAL A 268 38.46 32.26 -7.08
N THR A 269 38.63 32.47 -8.39
CA THR A 269 38.67 33.82 -8.96
C THR A 269 37.31 34.50 -8.98
N SER A 270 37.32 35.83 -9.15
CA SER A 270 36.12 36.61 -9.48
C SER A 270 35.52 36.17 -10.82
N THR A 271 34.18 36.18 -10.93
CA THR A 271 33.45 35.76 -12.14
C THR A 271 34.00 36.36 -13.43
N ILE A 272 34.27 35.50 -14.41
CA ILE A 272 34.82 35.86 -15.73
C ILE A 272 33.69 35.85 -16.75
N GLY A 273 33.28 37.02 -17.23
CA GLY A 273 32.13 37.17 -18.14
C GLY A 273 32.48 37.54 -19.59
N ASN A 274 33.71 37.97 -19.88
CA ASN A 274 34.12 38.54 -21.16
C ASN A 274 35.44 37.93 -21.68
N GLY A 275 35.76 38.23 -22.94
CA GLY A 275 36.84 37.65 -23.74
C GLY A 275 36.55 36.21 -24.14
N ALA A 276 37.47 35.60 -24.88
CA ALA A 276 37.33 34.22 -25.35
C ALA A 276 37.07 33.23 -24.20
N LEU A 277 37.72 33.41 -23.06
CA LEU A 277 37.51 32.57 -21.86
C LEU A 277 36.08 32.71 -21.31
N GLY A 278 35.59 33.95 -21.17
CA GLY A 278 34.21 34.20 -20.74
C GLY A 278 33.17 33.69 -21.74
N GLY A 279 33.46 33.79 -23.05
CA GLY A 279 32.63 33.24 -24.12
C GLY A 279 32.47 31.72 -24.03
N LEU A 280 33.57 31.00 -23.80
CA LEU A 280 33.57 29.54 -23.58
C LEU A 280 32.78 29.15 -22.34
N MET A 281 32.98 29.84 -21.21
CA MET A 281 32.24 29.59 -19.97
C MET A 281 30.74 29.86 -20.13
N ASN A 282 30.37 30.95 -20.78
CA ASN A 282 28.98 31.29 -21.06
C ASN A 282 28.32 30.28 -22.03
N PHE A 283 29.04 29.82 -23.06
CA PHE A 283 28.53 28.78 -23.96
C PHE A 283 28.25 27.48 -23.21
N ARG A 284 29.20 27.02 -22.38
CA ARG A 284 29.04 25.78 -21.60
C ARG A 284 27.82 25.87 -20.68
N SER A 285 27.74 26.92 -19.86
CA SER A 285 26.69 27.09 -18.86
C SER A 285 25.31 27.47 -19.42
N GLN A 286 25.22 28.27 -20.48
CA GLN A 286 23.93 28.81 -20.97
C GLN A 286 23.39 28.13 -22.23
N THR A 287 24.20 27.32 -22.90
CA THR A 287 23.82 26.68 -24.18
C THR A 287 24.07 25.18 -24.15
N LEU A 288 25.30 24.72 -23.88
CA LEU A 288 25.64 23.30 -23.95
C LEU A 288 24.96 22.49 -22.86
N THR A 289 25.11 22.87 -21.59
CA THR A 289 24.51 22.14 -20.46
C THR A 289 22.99 22.04 -20.59
N PRO A 290 22.24 23.15 -20.80
CA PRO A 290 20.80 23.05 -20.99
C PRO A 290 20.39 22.16 -22.18
N ALA A 291 21.13 22.19 -23.30
CA ALA A 291 20.83 21.34 -24.45
C ALA A 291 21.07 19.85 -24.14
N MET A 292 22.14 19.52 -23.43
CA MET A 292 22.42 18.15 -23.00
C MET A 292 21.38 17.65 -21.99
N ASP A 293 20.99 18.47 -21.01
CA ASP A 293 20.00 18.12 -19.98
C ASP A 293 18.61 17.88 -20.60
N GLN A 294 18.16 18.77 -21.49
CA GLN A 294 16.89 18.61 -22.19
C GLN A 294 16.89 17.36 -23.09
N PHE A 295 18.03 17.03 -23.71
CA PHE A 295 18.15 15.85 -24.56
C PHE A 295 18.12 14.53 -23.76
N ASP A 296 18.72 14.52 -22.56
CA ASP A 296 18.63 13.37 -21.65
C ASP A 296 17.22 13.16 -21.13
N PHE A 297 16.55 14.25 -20.73
CA PHE A 297 15.15 14.21 -20.29
C PHE A 297 14.22 13.65 -21.38
N LEU A 298 14.46 14.03 -22.64
CA LEU A 298 13.74 13.49 -23.79
C LEU A 298 13.95 11.97 -23.93
N ALA A 299 15.19 11.48 -23.78
CA ALA A 299 15.49 10.05 -23.86
C ALA A 299 14.79 9.26 -22.74
N GLN A 300 14.81 9.77 -21.50
CA GLN A 300 14.12 9.15 -20.37
C GLN A 300 12.61 9.09 -20.58
N THR A 301 12.00 10.20 -20.99
CA THR A 301 10.55 10.29 -21.24
C THR A 301 10.11 9.30 -22.32
N LEU A 302 10.87 9.21 -23.42
CA LEU A 302 10.62 8.24 -24.48
C LEU A 302 10.67 6.80 -23.95
N VAL A 303 11.75 6.43 -23.24
CA VAL A 303 11.93 5.07 -22.71
C VAL A 303 10.79 4.70 -21.77
N LYS A 304 10.42 5.59 -20.85
CA LYS A 304 9.32 5.40 -19.92
C LYS A 304 8.01 5.11 -20.67
N GLU A 305 7.54 6.05 -21.49
CA GLU A 305 6.21 5.95 -22.14
C GLU A 305 6.15 4.78 -23.12
N VAL A 306 7.23 4.49 -23.84
CA VAL A 306 7.26 3.33 -24.76
C VAL A 306 7.25 2.01 -23.98
N ASN A 307 8.02 1.90 -22.90
CA ASN A 307 8.03 0.69 -22.08
C ASN A 307 6.70 0.46 -21.38
N GLU A 308 6.06 1.49 -20.82
CA GLU A 308 4.74 1.38 -20.21
C GLU A 308 3.71 0.80 -21.18
N ILE A 309 3.70 1.27 -22.43
CA ILE A 309 2.83 0.71 -23.47
C ILE A 309 3.27 -0.71 -23.83
N HIS A 310 4.57 -0.96 -24.01
CA HIS A 310 5.05 -2.30 -24.39
C HIS A 310 4.70 -3.34 -23.31
N GLU A 311 4.86 -3.04 -22.03
CA GLU A 311 4.56 -3.96 -20.93
C GLU A 311 3.05 -4.18 -20.71
N ALA A 312 2.22 -3.22 -21.10
CA ALA A 312 0.76 -3.34 -21.06
C ALA A 312 0.20 -4.29 -22.14
N GLY A 313 0.94 -4.54 -23.23
CA GLY A 313 0.51 -5.35 -24.36
C GLY A 313 0.86 -6.85 -24.29
N LEU A 314 0.42 -7.58 -25.32
CA LEU A 314 0.76 -8.99 -25.56
C LEU A 314 1.69 -9.16 -26.76
N ASP A 315 2.69 -10.01 -26.57
CA ASP A 315 3.62 -10.47 -27.59
C ASP A 315 2.97 -11.48 -28.56
N ALA A 316 3.71 -11.94 -29.57
CA ALA A 316 3.20 -12.90 -30.56
C ALA A 316 2.92 -14.31 -29.99
N ASN A 317 3.36 -14.58 -28.75
CA ASN A 317 3.11 -15.84 -28.04
C ASN A 317 1.96 -15.73 -27.03
N GLY A 318 1.28 -14.58 -26.95
CA GLY A 318 0.26 -14.31 -25.94
C GLY A 318 0.82 -14.07 -24.54
N LEU A 319 2.12 -13.79 -24.41
CA LEU A 319 2.76 -13.41 -23.15
C LEU A 319 2.79 -11.89 -23.03
N ARG A 320 2.82 -11.37 -21.80
CA ARG A 320 3.00 -9.93 -21.58
C ARG A 320 4.33 -9.45 -22.13
N GLY A 321 4.30 -8.23 -22.70
CA GLY A 321 5.50 -7.52 -23.09
C GLY A 321 6.41 -7.24 -21.89
N LYS A 322 7.70 -7.06 -22.18
CA LYS A 322 8.73 -6.58 -21.25
C LYS A 322 9.24 -5.23 -21.74
N GLU A 323 10.07 -4.53 -21.00
CA GLU A 323 10.77 -3.33 -21.48
C GLU A 323 11.33 -3.47 -22.91
N LEU A 324 10.97 -2.53 -23.79
CA LEU A 324 11.52 -2.45 -25.15
C LEU A 324 12.90 -1.80 -25.15
N PHE A 325 13.03 -0.71 -24.39
CA PHE A 325 14.27 0.04 -24.20
C PHE A 325 14.73 -0.04 -22.74
N SER A 326 16.02 0.11 -22.52
CA SER A 326 16.57 0.38 -21.19
C SER A 326 17.59 1.49 -21.32
N ILE A 327 17.85 2.15 -20.19
CA ILE A 327 18.94 3.08 -20.05
C ILE A 327 19.90 2.39 -19.08
N ASP A 328 21.14 2.14 -19.51
CA ASP A 328 22.19 1.72 -18.59
C ASP A 328 22.84 2.99 -18.01
N PRO A 329 22.49 3.42 -16.79
CA PRO A 329 23.27 4.46 -16.13
C PRO A 329 24.56 3.81 -15.62
N ILE A 330 25.70 4.22 -16.19
CA ILE A 330 26.98 3.89 -15.59
C ILE A 330 27.15 4.83 -14.41
N PHE A 331 27.33 4.30 -13.20
CA PHE A 331 27.71 5.08 -12.02
C PHE A 331 29.10 4.66 -11.56
N GLU A 332 29.92 5.63 -11.17
CA GLU A 332 31.12 5.40 -10.39
C GLU A 332 30.78 5.66 -8.93
N VAL A 333 30.89 4.61 -8.12
CA VAL A 333 30.83 4.72 -6.67
C VAL A 333 32.26 4.77 -6.17
N SER A 334 32.66 5.93 -5.64
CA SER A 334 33.96 6.06 -4.96
C SER A 334 33.74 6.14 -3.46
N ALA A 335 34.54 5.41 -2.69
CA ALA A 335 34.38 5.33 -1.25
C ALA A 335 35.76 5.47 -0.59
N PRO A 336 36.32 6.69 -0.54
CA PRO A 336 37.70 6.92 -0.10
C PRO A 336 37.90 6.76 1.41
N THR A 337 36.82 6.67 2.19
CA THR A 337 36.84 6.69 3.66
C THR A 337 36.51 5.35 4.31
N ILE A 338 36.06 4.35 3.54
CA ILE A 338 35.71 3.02 4.08
C ILE A 338 36.96 2.20 4.42
N ALA A 339 36.92 1.56 5.59
CA ALA A 339 37.98 0.64 6.04
C ALA A 339 37.70 -0.85 5.70
N GLY A 340 36.48 -1.18 5.27
CA GLY A 340 36.04 -2.52 4.88
C GLY A 340 35.76 -2.65 3.37
N ASP A 341 35.51 -3.88 2.93
CA ASP A 341 35.04 -4.20 1.57
C ASP A 341 33.50 -4.08 1.59
N VAL A 342 32.97 -3.03 0.97
CA VAL A 342 31.52 -2.79 0.83
C VAL A 342 31.24 -2.56 -0.64
N ASP A 343 30.52 -3.49 -1.26
CA ASP A 343 30.03 -3.36 -2.62
C ASP A 343 28.74 -2.54 -2.63
N VAL A 344 28.64 -1.63 -3.60
CA VAL A 344 27.47 -0.77 -3.78
C VAL A 344 26.92 -0.97 -5.18
N GLU A 345 25.66 -1.38 -5.26
CA GLU A 345 24.92 -1.49 -6.51
C GLU A 345 23.88 -0.38 -6.59
N VAL A 346 23.84 0.33 -7.72
CA VAL A 346 22.95 1.47 -7.95
C VAL A 346 22.04 1.14 -9.12
N ASN A 347 20.74 1.11 -8.87
CA ASN A 347 19.71 0.88 -9.88
C ASN A 347 18.77 2.09 -9.96
N VAL A 348 18.43 2.54 -11.16
CA VAL A 348 17.41 3.58 -11.34
C VAL A 348 16.05 2.88 -11.42
N VAL A 349 15.18 3.13 -10.44
CA VAL A 349 13.84 2.51 -10.32
C VAL A 349 12.72 3.47 -10.71
N ASP A 350 12.94 4.78 -10.54
CA ASP A 350 12.00 5.82 -10.96
C ASP A 350 12.76 6.86 -11.80
N PRO A 351 12.70 6.73 -13.14
CA PRO A 351 13.35 7.66 -14.05
C PRO A 351 12.85 9.11 -13.96
N GLU A 352 11.63 9.37 -13.48
CA GLU A 352 11.09 10.74 -13.35
C GLU A 352 11.61 11.45 -12.11
N ALA A 353 11.79 10.72 -11.02
CA ALA A 353 12.46 11.22 -9.83
C ALA A 353 13.99 11.23 -9.97
N PHE A 354 14.54 10.55 -10.98
CA PHE A 354 15.97 10.46 -11.22
C PHE A 354 16.59 11.78 -11.66
N LYS A 355 17.53 12.26 -10.84
CA LYS A 355 18.34 13.44 -11.13
C LYS A 355 19.77 13.02 -11.41
N TYR A 356 20.32 13.54 -12.50
CA TYR A 356 21.72 13.33 -12.88
C TYR A 356 22.64 14.25 -12.08
N SER A 357 22.60 14.17 -10.74
CA SER A 357 23.48 14.91 -9.85
C SER A 357 24.35 13.95 -9.05
N ALA A 358 25.62 14.30 -8.86
CA ALA A 358 26.47 13.59 -7.92
C ALA A 358 25.97 13.87 -6.49
N PHE A 359 26.04 12.87 -5.61
CA PHE A 359 25.67 13.03 -4.22
C PHE A 359 26.59 12.23 -3.30
N GLU A 360 26.72 12.74 -2.08
CA GLU A 360 27.47 12.12 -1.01
C GLU A 360 26.51 11.39 -0.07
N MET A 361 26.81 10.14 0.27
CA MET A 361 26.11 9.37 1.30
C MET A 361 27.05 9.05 2.44
N GLN A 362 26.67 9.44 3.66
CA GLN A 362 27.41 9.13 4.87
C GLN A 362 26.58 8.27 5.81
N TYR A 363 27.13 7.13 6.25
CA TYR A 363 26.45 6.23 7.18
C TYR A 363 26.56 6.71 8.63
N GLN A 364 25.43 6.81 9.33
CA GLN A 364 25.36 7.16 10.74
C GLN A 364 24.90 5.96 11.57
N GLU A 365 25.83 5.35 12.33
CA GLU A 365 25.60 4.08 13.05
C GLU A 365 24.62 4.23 14.23
N ALA A 366 24.61 5.39 14.89
CA ALA A 366 23.78 5.63 16.08
C ALA A 366 22.27 5.46 15.79
N ASP A 367 21.84 5.97 14.64
CA ASP A 367 20.43 5.97 14.23
C ASP A 367 20.16 4.99 13.07
N ARG A 368 21.21 4.32 12.55
CA ARG A 368 21.16 3.41 11.39
C ARG A 368 20.53 4.06 10.15
N VAL A 369 20.89 5.32 9.89
CA VAL A 369 20.40 6.11 8.76
C VAL A 369 21.56 6.54 7.86
N TRP A 370 21.23 6.76 6.59
CA TRP A 370 22.11 7.41 5.64
C TRP A 370 21.82 8.90 5.61
N ARG A 371 22.85 9.71 5.81
CA ARG A 371 22.81 11.15 5.54
C ARG A 371 23.24 11.35 4.08
N ILE A 372 22.30 11.74 3.24
CA ILE A 372 22.49 11.95 1.81
C ILE A 372 22.57 13.44 1.55
N GLN A 373 23.60 13.90 0.86
CA GLN A 373 23.80 15.29 0.51
C GLN A 373 23.96 15.42 -1.00
N ASP A 374 23.08 16.17 -1.64
CA ASP A 374 23.17 16.50 -3.05
C ASP A 374 24.33 17.49 -3.28
N ASN A 375 25.27 17.18 -4.18
CA ASN A 375 26.45 18.02 -4.37
C ASN A 375 26.15 19.34 -5.08
N ALA A 376 25.10 19.39 -5.91
CA ALA A 376 24.74 20.58 -6.67
C ALA A 376 24.03 21.63 -5.81
N SER A 377 23.05 21.20 -5.00
CA SER A 377 22.21 22.07 -4.17
C SER A 377 22.71 22.21 -2.73
N GLY A 378 23.53 21.27 -2.25
CA GLY A 378 23.90 21.16 -0.85
C GLY A 378 22.74 20.73 0.07
N ALA A 379 21.60 20.33 -0.49
CA ALA A 379 20.46 19.83 0.28
C ALA A 379 20.79 18.50 0.94
N VAL A 380 20.30 18.31 2.17
CA VAL A 380 20.58 17.11 2.97
C VAL A 380 19.27 16.38 3.27
N THR A 381 19.25 15.09 2.97
CA THR A 381 18.13 14.18 3.16
C THR A 381 18.58 12.98 4.00
N PHE A 382 17.66 12.34 4.72
CA PHE A 382 17.95 11.16 5.53
C PHE A 382 17.13 9.96 5.05
N SER A 383 17.72 8.77 5.04
CA SER A 383 17.01 7.52 4.74
C SER A 383 16.14 7.05 5.91
N GLU A 384 15.23 6.11 5.64
CA GLU A 384 14.57 5.35 6.71
C GLU A 384 15.59 4.56 7.56
N PRO A 385 15.35 4.39 8.88
CA PRO A 385 16.25 3.65 9.76
C PRO A 385 16.30 2.15 9.44
N GLY A 386 17.51 1.58 9.35
CA GLY A 386 17.74 0.14 9.35
C GLY A 386 17.50 -0.59 8.02
N ARG A 387 17.31 0.14 6.91
CA ARG A 387 17.22 -0.44 5.56
C ARG A 387 18.60 -0.74 4.97
N THR A 388 18.74 -1.87 4.27
CA THR A 388 19.94 -2.24 3.49
C THR A 388 19.89 -1.74 2.05
N VAL A 389 18.70 -1.39 1.57
CA VAL A 389 18.45 -0.73 0.29
C VAL A 389 17.95 0.68 0.59
N VAL A 390 18.58 1.68 -0.01
CA VAL A 390 18.26 3.10 0.20
C VAL A 390 17.68 3.65 -1.09
N GLU A 391 16.47 4.17 -1.01
CA GLU A 391 15.86 4.91 -2.11
C GLU A 391 16.25 6.39 -2.04
N TYR A 392 16.79 6.93 -3.13
CA TYR A 392 17.13 8.35 -3.22
C TYR A 392 17.02 8.85 -4.65
N SER A 393 16.23 9.90 -4.86
CA SER A 393 16.01 10.54 -6.16
C SER A 393 15.78 9.51 -7.27
N GLY A 394 14.82 8.60 -7.06
CA GLY A 394 14.47 7.56 -8.04
C GLY A 394 15.51 6.46 -8.28
N MET A 395 16.57 6.40 -7.47
CA MET A 395 17.51 5.28 -7.43
C MET A 395 17.27 4.40 -6.21
N GLU A 396 17.48 3.11 -6.36
CA GLU A 396 17.76 2.17 -5.28
C GLU A 396 19.28 1.94 -5.18
N LEU A 397 19.82 2.14 -3.98
CA LEU A 397 21.21 1.87 -3.66
C LEU A 397 21.27 0.72 -2.66
N SER A 398 21.86 -0.40 -3.05
CA SER A 398 22.06 -1.55 -2.17
C SER A 398 23.52 -1.65 -1.75
N PHE A 399 23.74 -1.96 -0.47
CA PHE A 399 25.07 -2.02 0.14
C PHE A 399 25.30 -3.44 0.66
N ASP A 400 26.28 -4.16 0.09
CA ASP A 400 26.72 -5.46 0.59
C ASP A 400 28.06 -5.34 1.29
N GLY A 401 28.08 -5.56 2.61
CA GLY A 401 29.28 -5.46 3.43
C GLY A 401 29.01 -4.87 4.82
N LYS A 402 30.07 -4.76 5.63
CA LYS A 402 29.96 -4.23 6.99
C LYS A 402 30.21 -2.72 7.02
N LEU A 403 29.15 -1.94 7.22
CA LEU A 403 29.19 -0.48 7.38
C LEU A 403 29.67 -0.08 8.80
N SER A 404 30.46 0.99 8.87
CA SER A 404 30.96 1.65 10.09
C SER A 404 30.52 3.11 10.15
N ASN A 405 30.42 3.68 11.36
CA ASN A 405 30.02 5.08 11.51
C ASN A 405 30.98 6.03 10.80
N GLY A 406 30.44 6.90 9.93
CA GLY A 406 31.21 7.88 9.17
C GLY A 406 31.73 7.37 7.83
N ASP A 407 31.40 6.14 7.43
CA ASP A 407 31.69 5.64 6.08
C ASP A 407 30.97 6.54 5.05
N THR A 408 31.74 7.11 4.12
CA THR A 408 31.25 8.02 3.08
C THR A 408 31.44 7.40 1.69
N PHE A 409 30.36 7.37 0.94
CA PHE A 409 30.28 6.96 -0.46
C PHE A 409 29.91 8.18 -1.31
N PHE A 410 30.60 8.35 -2.43
CA PHE A 410 30.26 9.33 -3.45
C PHE A 410 29.73 8.56 -4.65
N VAL A 411 28.49 8.84 -5.01
CA VAL A 411 27.85 8.24 -6.19
C VAL A 411 27.86 9.30 -7.27
N THR A 412 28.66 9.06 -8.30
CA THR A 412 28.84 9.98 -9.42
C THR A 412 28.40 9.28 -10.69
N PRO A 413 27.42 9.81 -11.42
CA PRO A 413 27.02 9.20 -12.68
C PRO A 413 28.09 9.43 -13.77
N GLN A 414 28.48 8.36 -14.46
CA GLN A 414 29.53 8.31 -15.50
C GLN A 414 28.98 8.50 -16.92
N SER A 415 27.75 8.06 -17.20
CA SER A 415 27.14 8.19 -18.54
C SER A 415 25.75 8.81 -18.47
N ARG A 416 25.55 9.87 -19.24
CA ARG A 416 24.28 10.59 -19.34
C ARG A 416 23.18 9.69 -19.95
N PRO A 417 21.91 9.81 -19.55
CA PRO A 417 20.82 8.92 -19.99
C PRO A 417 20.73 8.70 -21.50
N ALA A 418 20.83 9.76 -22.32
CA ALA A 418 20.77 9.62 -23.77
C ALA A 418 21.97 8.85 -24.37
N SER A 419 23.10 8.79 -23.65
CA SER A 419 24.26 7.98 -24.06
C SER A 419 24.15 6.50 -23.66
N GLY A 420 23.30 6.19 -22.68
CA GLY A 420 23.10 4.83 -22.14
C GLY A 420 21.87 4.10 -22.70
N ILE A 421 21.03 4.77 -23.50
CA ILE A 421 19.84 4.15 -24.08
C ILE A 421 20.20 2.99 -25.01
N LYS A 422 19.53 1.85 -24.87
CA LYS A 422 19.65 0.66 -25.73
C LYS A 422 18.32 -0.06 -25.87
N MET A 423 18.13 -0.77 -26.97
CA MET A 423 17.00 -1.70 -27.12
C MET A 423 17.34 -3.04 -26.45
N VAL A 424 16.39 -3.60 -25.69
CA VAL A 424 16.57 -4.87 -24.95
C VAL A 424 15.95 -6.05 -25.69
N VAL A 425 14.85 -5.81 -26.41
CA VAL A 425 14.11 -6.86 -27.12
C VAL A 425 14.80 -7.20 -28.44
N THR A 426 15.33 -8.41 -28.55
CA THR A 426 15.98 -8.89 -29.79
C THR A 426 15.13 -9.86 -30.61
N ASP A 427 14.12 -10.48 -29.99
CA ASP A 427 13.23 -11.43 -30.66
C ASP A 427 12.00 -10.69 -31.22
N PRO A 428 11.75 -10.71 -32.55
CA PRO A 428 10.55 -10.13 -33.13
C PRO A 428 9.24 -10.66 -32.52
N MET A 429 9.22 -11.91 -32.04
CA MET A 429 8.03 -12.47 -31.41
C MET A 429 7.73 -11.84 -30.04
N ALA A 430 8.73 -11.27 -29.37
CA ALA A 430 8.58 -10.62 -28.07
C ALA A 430 8.06 -9.17 -28.15
N VAL A 431 7.82 -8.64 -29.36
CA VAL A 431 7.22 -7.31 -29.55
C VAL A 431 5.75 -7.34 -29.11
N SER A 432 5.33 -6.51 -28.17
CA SER A 432 3.94 -6.55 -27.68
C SER A 432 2.99 -5.67 -28.50
N ALA A 433 2.74 -6.05 -29.74
CA ALA A 433 1.92 -5.24 -30.63
C ALA A 433 0.41 -5.26 -30.29
N SER A 434 -0.03 -6.29 -29.57
CA SER A 434 -1.46 -6.61 -29.44
C SER A 434 -2.02 -6.20 -28.10
N ALA A 435 -3.29 -5.79 -28.08
CA ALA A 435 -4.01 -5.54 -26.84
C ALA A 435 -4.38 -6.87 -26.16
N LEU A 436 -4.66 -6.80 -24.85
CA LEU A 436 -4.97 -7.95 -24.01
C LEU A 436 -6.29 -8.65 -24.37
N MET A 437 -7.28 -7.89 -24.85
CA MET A 437 -8.61 -8.40 -25.20
C MET A 437 -8.92 -8.14 -26.67
N ARG A 438 -9.79 -8.97 -27.25
CA ARG A 438 -10.29 -8.83 -28.62
C ARG A 438 -11.80 -8.98 -28.66
N VAL A 439 -12.44 -8.28 -29.61
CA VAL A 439 -13.84 -8.52 -29.97
C VAL A 439 -13.91 -9.58 -31.06
N VAL A 440 -14.67 -10.65 -30.82
CA VAL A 440 -14.95 -11.71 -31.77
C VAL A 440 -16.45 -11.67 -32.12
N PRO A 441 -16.82 -11.14 -33.30
CA PRO A 441 -18.19 -11.23 -33.76
C PRO A 441 -18.55 -12.69 -34.08
N ASN A 442 -19.78 -13.10 -33.78
CA ASN A 442 -20.24 -14.43 -34.13
C ASN A 442 -20.44 -14.56 -35.65
N ASN A 443 -20.02 -15.68 -36.22
CA ASN A 443 -20.16 -15.97 -37.66
C ASN A 443 -21.62 -15.97 -38.16
N ASN A 444 -22.60 -16.06 -37.24
CA ASN A 444 -24.02 -16.00 -37.55
C ASN A 444 -24.61 -14.58 -37.45
N ASN A 445 -23.81 -13.55 -37.13
CA ASN A 445 -24.27 -12.17 -37.14
C ASN A 445 -24.81 -11.80 -38.53
N ILE A 446 -25.96 -11.14 -38.53
CA ILE A 446 -26.70 -10.79 -39.74
C ILE A 446 -26.27 -9.40 -40.23
N SER A 447 -25.86 -8.51 -39.31
CA SER A 447 -25.35 -7.18 -39.68
C SER A 447 -23.85 -7.20 -40.02
N ASP A 448 -23.42 -6.14 -40.71
CA ASP A 448 -22.01 -5.85 -40.97
C ASP A 448 -21.33 -5.11 -39.79
N ALA A 449 -21.99 -5.01 -38.64
CA ALA A 449 -21.45 -4.30 -37.48
C ALA A 449 -20.21 -5.00 -36.95
N SER A 450 -19.13 -4.24 -36.77
CA SER A 450 -17.88 -4.66 -36.18
C SER A 450 -17.64 -3.89 -34.88
N GLY A 451 -16.97 -4.54 -33.94
CA GLY A 451 -16.70 -3.98 -32.62
C GLY A 451 -15.21 -3.81 -32.38
N SER A 452 -14.83 -2.69 -31.76
CA SER A 452 -13.51 -2.51 -31.16
C SER A 452 -13.66 -2.42 -29.64
N VAL A 453 -12.74 -3.06 -28.91
CA VAL A 453 -12.68 -2.99 -27.45
C VAL A 453 -11.43 -2.25 -27.03
N SER A 454 -11.61 -1.29 -26.13
CA SER A 454 -10.53 -0.71 -25.34
C SER A 454 -10.69 -1.11 -23.87
N PHE A 455 -9.55 -1.29 -23.22
CA PHE A 455 -9.44 -1.48 -21.79
C PHE A 455 -8.86 -0.20 -21.19
N GLY A 456 -9.61 0.48 -20.33
CA GLY A 456 -9.06 1.59 -19.56
C GLY A 456 -8.35 1.05 -18.33
N GLN A 457 -7.06 1.36 -18.13
CA GLN A 457 -6.41 1.13 -16.83
C GLN A 457 -7.07 1.93 -15.71
N GLU A 458 -7.77 3.01 -16.07
CA GLU A 458 -8.51 3.83 -15.13
C GLU A 458 -9.82 4.29 -15.77
N LEU A 459 -10.88 3.53 -15.52
CA LEU A 459 -12.20 4.11 -15.42
C LEU A 459 -12.53 4.08 -13.93
N ALA A 460 -12.29 5.21 -13.26
CA ALA A 460 -12.87 5.48 -11.96
C ALA A 460 -14.40 5.44 -12.14
N PHE A 461 -14.99 4.27 -11.94
CA PHE A 461 -16.39 4.21 -11.55
C PHE A 461 -16.45 4.92 -10.20
N GLU A 462 -17.17 6.05 -10.12
CA GLU A 462 -17.27 6.88 -8.90
C GLU A 462 -18.03 6.17 -7.75
N GLY A 463 -18.28 4.86 -7.86
CA GLY A 463 -19.01 4.07 -6.89
C GLY A 463 -20.48 4.46 -6.82
N PHE A 464 -21.18 3.90 -5.83
CA PHE A 464 -22.45 4.45 -5.38
C PHE A 464 -22.20 5.79 -4.68
N GLN A 465 -23.03 6.80 -4.96
CA GLN A 465 -22.88 8.12 -4.33
C GLN A 465 -23.25 8.10 -2.85
N PHE A 466 -24.11 7.15 -2.46
CA PHE A 466 -24.53 6.93 -1.09
C PHE A 466 -23.93 5.62 -0.55
N GLY A 467 -24.02 5.45 0.78
CA GLY A 467 -23.44 4.33 1.48
C GLY A 467 -21.99 4.56 1.90
N LYS A 468 -21.57 3.91 2.98
CA LYS A 468 -20.18 3.95 3.44
C LYS A 468 -19.42 2.78 2.82
N ASP A 469 -18.25 3.07 2.24
CA ASP A 469 -17.31 2.02 1.86
C ASP A 469 -16.92 1.20 3.10
N ILE A 470 -17.03 -0.13 3.00
CA ILE A 470 -16.68 -1.02 4.10
C ILE A 470 -15.19 -0.96 4.46
N THR A 471 -14.29 -0.62 3.52
CA THR A 471 -12.84 -0.46 3.77
C THR A 471 -12.55 0.71 4.72
N GLY A 472 -13.43 1.72 4.73
CA GLY A 472 -13.39 2.82 5.69
C GLY A 472 -13.93 2.47 7.09
N LEU A 473 -14.40 1.24 7.32
CA LEU A 473 -14.94 0.79 8.60
C LEU A 473 -13.91 0.02 9.42
N ILE A 474 -14.18 -0.14 10.71
CA ILE A 474 -13.31 -0.89 11.61
C ILE A 474 -13.43 -2.38 11.27
N ASN A 475 -12.36 -2.97 10.76
CA ASN A 475 -12.26 -4.41 10.47
C ASN A 475 -12.11 -5.22 11.76
N ASN A 476 -13.22 -5.58 12.39
CA ASN A 476 -13.25 -6.31 13.66
C ASN A 476 -14.47 -7.23 13.78
N GLN A 477 -14.21 -8.53 13.96
CA GLN A 477 -15.24 -9.55 14.14
C GLN A 477 -15.87 -9.56 15.55
N ASN A 478 -15.24 -8.94 16.55
CA ASN A 478 -15.64 -8.99 17.95
C ASN A 478 -15.88 -7.59 18.52
N ALA A 479 -17.15 -7.32 18.83
CA ALA A 479 -17.69 -6.11 19.47
C ALA A 479 -18.12 -5.00 18.51
N VAL A 480 -19.44 -4.77 18.52
CA VAL A 480 -20.21 -3.55 18.27
C VAL A 480 -19.32 -2.31 18.02
N SER A 481 -19.04 -2.01 16.76
CA SER A 481 -18.80 -0.62 16.39
C SER A 481 -20.18 0.06 16.44
N ASP A 482 -20.37 0.98 17.39
CA ASP A 482 -21.63 1.71 17.65
C ASP A 482 -22.03 2.64 16.47
N ILE A 483 -22.20 2.11 15.27
CA ILE A 483 -22.85 2.80 14.16
C ILE A 483 -24.29 2.29 14.13
N ASN A 484 -25.16 2.98 14.86
CA ASN A 484 -26.60 2.81 14.69
C ASN A 484 -26.97 3.25 13.27
N VAL A 485 -27.37 2.29 12.45
CA VAL A 485 -27.88 2.56 11.09
C VAL A 485 -29.40 2.46 11.10
N LEU A 486 -30.04 3.48 10.54
CA LEU A 486 -31.48 3.51 10.32
C LEU A 486 -31.81 2.81 9.00
N GLY A 487 -32.92 2.07 8.97
CA GLY A 487 -33.42 1.49 7.74
C GLY A 487 -33.71 2.56 6.68
N ASN A 488 -33.20 2.36 5.45
CA ASN A 488 -33.41 3.19 4.28
C ASN A 488 -33.57 2.30 3.04
N SER A 489 -34.74 2.38 2.40
CA SER A 489 -35.07 1.60 1.19
C SER A 489 -34.75 2.29 -0.12
N LEU A 490 -34.17 3.48 -0.10
CA LEU A 490 -33.85 4.26 -1.31
C LEU A 490 -32.35 4.50 -1.49
N GLN A 491 -31.55 4.40 -0.43
CA GLN A 491 -30.11 4.63 -0.48
C GLN A 491 -29.37 3.47 0.19
N PRO A 492 -28.26 2.99 -0.41
CA PRO A 492 -27.43 1.99 0.22
C PRO A 492 -26.85 2.52 1.54
N SER A 493 -26.75 1.64 2.53
CA SER A 493 -26.11 1.93 3.80
C SER A 493 -24.61 1.70 3.73
N TYR A 494 -24.20 0.68 2.96
CA TYR A 494 -22.81 0.32 2.75
C TYR A 494 -22.54 -0.02 1.28
N VAL A 495 -21.29 0.14 0.87
CA VAL A 495 -20.77 -0.30 -0.43
C VAL A 495 -19.64 -1.27 -0.17
N ILE A 496 -19.71 -2.44 -0.79
CA ILE A 496 -18.63 -3.43 -0.81
C ILE A 496 -17.92 -3.27 -2.14
N PRO A 497 -16.70 -2.70 -2.17
CA PRO A 497 -16.00 -2.51 -3.42
C PRO A 497 -15.50 -3.85 -3.98
N ARG A 498 -15.33 -3.91 -5.31
CA ARG A 498 -14.64 -5.02 -5.97
C ARG A 498 -13.22 -5.21 -5.39
N GLY A 499 -12.77 -6.45 -5.37
CA GLY A 499 -11.46 -6.85 -4.84
C GLY A 499 -11.44 -7.22 -3.36
N VAL A 500 -12.51 -6.96 -2.60
CA VAL A 500 -12.60 -7.34 -1.18
C VAL A 500 -13.05 -8.80 -1.04
N SER A 501 -12.45 -9.55 -0.12
CA SER A 501 -12.81 -10.95 0.20
C SER A 501 -13.12 -11.15 1.68
N ASP A 502 -13.67 -12.32 2.03
CA ASP A 502 -14.03 -12.69 3.42
C ASP A 502 -14.93 -11.65 4.13
N VAL A 503 -15.82 -10.99 3.38
CA VAL A 503 -16.73 -9.97 3.91
C VAL A 503 -17.75 -10.58 4.85
N THR A 504 -17.84 -10.00 6.04
CA THR A 504 -18.83 -10.34 7.06
C THR A 504 -19.43 -9.05 7.60
N LEU A 505 -20.74 -8.88 7.42
CA LEU A 505 -21.52 -7.79 8.02
C LEU A 505 -22.52 -8.42 8.98
N LYS A 506 -22.39 -8.20 10.30
CA LYS A 506 -23.35 -8.71 11.29
C LYS A 506 -24.21 -7.60 11.84
N MET A 507 -25.50 -7.85 11.86
CA MET A 507 -26.54 -6.97 12.34
C MET A 507 -27.13 -7.52 13.63
N ASP A 508 -27.01 -6.74 14.70
CA ASP A 508 -27.72 -6.94 15.95
C ASP A 508 -29.09 -6.25 15.86
N VAL A 509 -30.15 -7.05 15.83
CA VAL A 509 -31.52 -6.61 15.55
C VAL A 509 -32.37 -6.70 16.81
N PRO A 510 -33.11 -5.64 17.20
CA PRO A 510 -34.09 -5.72 18.27
C PRO A 510 -35.16 -6.79 18.01
N ASN A 511 -35.64 -7.45 19.06
CA ASN A 511 -36.59 -8.58 18.99
C ASN A 511 -37.92 -8.28 18.28
N ASP A 512 -38.25 -7.01 18.02
CA ASP A 512 -39.47 -6.55 17.34
C ASP A 512 -39.22 -5.86 15.98
N SER A 513 -37.97 -5.86 15.52
CA SER A 513 -37.57 -5.15 14.30
C SER A 513 -37.71 -6.01 13.04
N ASN A 514 -38.11 -5.36 11.94
CA ASN A 514 -38.22 -5.96 10.60
C ASN A 514 -37.04 -5.55 9.69
N MET A 515 -35.92 -5.12 10.29
CA MET A 515 -34.69 -4.78 9.58
C MET A 515 -34.17 -5.98 8.77
N ARG A 516 -33.74 -5.72 7.53
CA ARG A 516 -33.22 -6.74 6.61
C ARG A 516 -32.14 -6.18 5.69
N PHE A 517 -31.14 -7.01 5.38
CA PHE A 517 -30.19 -6.73 4.30
C PHE A 517 -30.85 -6.95 2.94
N GLN A 518 -30.57 -6.05 1.99
CA GLN A 518 -30.81 -6.23 0.56
C GLN A 518 -29.50 -5.88 -0.16
N VAL A 519 -28.99 -6.77 -1.02
CA VAL A 519 -27.71 -6.56 -1.71
C VAL A 519 -27.93 -6.53 -3.21
N MET A 520 -27.46 -5.47 -3.86
CA MET A 520 -27.63 -5.26 -5.30
C MET A 520 -26.30 -4.90 -5.96
N THR A 521 -26.11 -5.32 -7.21
CA THR A 521 -25.02 -4.83 -8.06
C THR A 521 -25.34 -3.45 -8.62
N SER A 522 -24.32 -2.73 -9.11
CA SER A 522 -24.51 -1.50 -9.89
C SER A 522 -25.35 -1.71 -11.15
N GLU A 523 -25.42 -2.96 -11.64
CA GLU A 523 -26.24 -3.35 -12.77
C GLU A 523 -27.74 -3.55 -12.44
N GLY A 524 -28.12 -3.41 -11.17
CA GLY A 524 -29.52 -3.60 -10.74
C GLY A 524 -29.91 -5.06 -10.55
N VAL A 525 -28.94 -5.97 -10.41
CA VAL A 525 -29.17 -7.37 -10.07
C VAL A 525 -29.30 -7.51 -8.55
N HIS A 526 -30.42 -8.03 -8.08
CA HIS A 526 -30.68 -8.27 -6.66
C HIS A 526 -30.18 -9.66 -6.26
N LEU A 527 -29.10 -9.67 -5.47
CA LEU A 527 -28.35 -10.88 -5.13
C LEU A 527 -28.87 -11.56 -3.86
N LEU A 528 -29.21 -10.78 -2.84
CA LEU A 528 -29.49 -11.33 -1.50
C LEU A 528 -30.47 -10.45 -0.75
N GLY A 529 -31.45 -11.09 -0.08
CA GLY A 529 -32.46 -10.41 0.74
C GLY A 529 -33.88 -10.93 0.50
N HIS A 530 -34.89 -10.08 0.57
CA HIS A 530 -36.31 -10.45 0.35
C HIS A 530 -36.86 -9.76 -0.88
N ALA A 531 -37.83 -10.39 -1.54
CA ALA A 531 -38.54 -9.78 -2.67
C ALA A 531 -39.07 -8.37 -2.32
N ILE A 532 -38.83 -7.43 -3.23
CA ILE A 532 -39.17 -6.01 -3.10
C ILE A 532 -40.27 -5.68 -4.12
N ASP A 533 -41.20 -4.79 -3.79
CA ASP A 533 -42.25 -4.33 -4.71
C ASP A 533 -41.70 -3.42 -5.83
N GLU A 534 -42.44 -3.31 -6.94
CA GLU A 534 -42.02 -2.57 -8.14
C GLU A 534 -41.71 -1.09 -7.88
N ASP A 535 -42.49 -0.43 -7.00
CA ASP A 535 -42.29 0.99 -6.66
C ASP A 535 -40.96 1.20 -5.92
N THR A 536 -40.67 0.33 -4.94
CA THR A 536 -39.40 0.37 -4.20
C THR A 536 -38.22 -0.01 -5.12
N GLN A 537 -38.37 -0.99 -6.00
CA GLN A 537 -37.34 -1.32 -6.99
C GLN A 537 -36.99 -0.11 -7.87
N ALA A 538 -38.00 0.59 -8.41
CA ALA A 538 -37.78 1.79 -9.22
C ALA A 538 -37.17 2.94 -8.39
N GLY A 539 -37.62 3.10 -7.14
CA GLY A 539 -37.09 4.08 -6.20
C GLY A 539 -35.59 3.89 -5.92
N MET A 540 -35.17 2.66 -5.62
CA MET A 540 -33.76 2.31 -5.35
C MET A 540 -32.84 2.64 -6.52
N ARG A 541 -33.27 2.40 -7.77
CA ARG A 541 -32.44 2.62 -8.97
C ARG A 541 -32.44 4.08 -9.46
N SER A 542 -33.47 4.86 -9.14
CA SER A 542 -33.62 6.22 -9.70
C SER A 542 -32.92 7.32 -8.90
N LEU A 543 -32.54 7.06 -7.65
CA LEU A 543 -32.02 8.09 -6.74
C LEU A 543 -30.49 8.13 -6.67
N ASP A 544 -29.82 6.98 -6.79
CA ASP A 544 -28.37 6.86 -6.71
C ASP A 544 -27.79 6.69 -8.12
N GLN A 545 -26.85 7.56 -8.50
CA GLN A 545 -26.17 7.50 -9.81
C GLN A 545 -25.19 6.33 -9.92
N GLY A 546 -24.96 5.58 -8.83
CA GLY A 546 -24.22 4.31 -8.86
C GLY A 546 -24.95 3.18 -9.57
N PHE A 547 -26.26 3.29 -9.82
CA PHE A 547 -26.92 2.38 -10.75
C PHE A 547 -26.74 2.89 -12.18
N MET A 548 -26.27 2.02 -13.07
CA MET A 548 -26.10 2.38 -14.48
C MET A 548 -27.45 2.72 -15.14
N ASP A 549 -27.50 3.85 -15.85
CA ASP A 549 -28.70 4.34 -16.53
C ASP A 549 -29.23 3.33 -17.55
N GLY A 550 -30.55 3.14 -17.57
CA GLY A 550 -31.23 2.26 -18.54
C GLY A 550 -31.26 0.78 -18.18
N ASN A 551 -30.76 0.38 -17.00
CA ASN A 551 -30.82 -1.01 -16.52
C ASN A 551 -32.20 -1.45 -15.99
N GLU A 552 -32.59 -2.68 -16.34
CA GLU A 552 -33.76 -3.37 -15.79
C GLU A 552 -33.41 -4.11 -14.47
N TYR A 553 -34.35 -4.14 -13.52
CA TYR A 553 -34.19 -4.91 -12.28
C TYR A 553 -34.23 -6.41 -12.55
N ASN A 554 -33.26 -7.14 -12.00
CA ASN A 554 -33.15 -8.59 -12.15
C ASN A 554 -33.07 -9.28 -10.78
N SER A 555 -34.00 -10.17 -10.47
CA SER A 555 -33.99 -10.97 -9.23
C SER A 555 -33.85 -12.47 -9.47
N ASN A 556 -33.37 -12.89 -10.64
CA ASN A 556 -33.20 -14.32 -10.96
C ASN A 556 -32.20 -15.01 -10.03
N TYR A 557 -31.26 -14.26 -9.47
CA TYR A 557 -30.19 -14.74 -8.60
C TYR A 557 -30.47 -14.48 -7.11
N LEU A 558 -31.69 -14.04 -6.75
CA LEU A 558 -32.03 -13.62 -5.39
C LEU A 558 -31.96 -14.80 -4.41
N ASN A 559 -30.98 -14.74 -3.50
CA ASN A 559 -30.62 -15.83 -2.57
C ASN A 559 -30.27 -17.15 -3.27
N GLY A 560 -29.73 -17.07 -4.49
CA GLY A 560 -29.19 -18.23 -5.20
C GLY A 560 -28.01 -18.85 -4.46
N GLU A 561 -27.88 -20.18 -4.52
CA GLU A 561 -26.75 -20.93 -3.96
C GLU A 561 -26.17 -21.86 -5.03
N GLY A 562 -24.85 -22.09 -5.02
CA GLY A 562 -24.19 -22.96 -6.01
C GLY A 562 -24.34 -22.43 -7.44
N ASP A 563 -24.75 -23.27 -8.37
CA ASP A 563 -24.90 -22.92 -9.80
C ASP A 563 -26.00 -21.87 -10.07
N GLU A 564 -26.86 -21.56 -9.07
CA GLU A 564 -27.86 -20.50 -9.15
C GLU A 564 -27.37 -19.16 -8.57
N ALA A 565 -26.13 -19.11 -8.05
CA ALA A 565 -25.51 -17.89 -7.53
C ALA A 565 -25.00 -16.98 -8.65
N TYR A 566 -25.06 -15.67 -8.43
CA TYR A 566 -24.57 -14.68 -9.38
C TYR A 566 -23.04 -14.75 -9.50
N LEU A 567 -22.50 -14.98 -10.70
CA LEU A 567 -21.05 -15.10 -10.95
C LEU A 567 -20.35 -16.15 -10.06
N ASP A 568 -21.06 -17.22 -9.70
CA ASP A 568 -20.65 -18.25 -8.72
C ASP A 568 -20.44 -17.71 -7.28
N MET A 569 -20.76 -16.45 -7.03
CA MET A 569 -20.54 -15.78 -5.74
C MET A 569 -21.52 -16.29 -4.68
N ASN A 570 -21.05 -17.23 -3.86
CA ASN A 570 -21.86 -17.77 -2.77
C ASN A 570 -21.97 -16.76 -1.62
N MET A 571 -23.18 -16.24 -1.42
CA MET A 571 -23.51 -15.34 -0.32
C MET A 571 -24.43 -16.05 0.69
N THR A 572 -24.21 -15.84 1.98
CA THR A 572 -25.10 -16.36 3.02
C THR A 572 -25.79 -15.23 3.78
N TYR A 573 -27.13 -15.26 3.80
CA TYR A 573 -27.96 -14.38 4.62
C TYR A 573 -28.55 -15.12 5.81
N GLY A 574 -28.16 -14.75 7.03
CA GLY A 574 -28.58 -15.41 8.27
C GLY A 574 -27.39 -15.61 9.20
N TYR A 575 -27.13 -16.83 9.67
CA TYR A 575 -25.96 -17.11 10.52
C TYR A 575 -25.12 -18.22 9.91
N LEU A 576 -23.80 -18.02 9.81
CA LEU A 576 -22.87 -19.00 9.26
C LEU A 576 -21.71 -19.26 10.22
N ALA A 577 -21.50 -20.53 10.55
CA ALA A 577 -20.25 -21.03 11.13
C ALA A 577 -19.80 -22.28 10.36
N GLU A 578 -18.53 -22.33 10.02
CA GLU A 578 -17.94 -23.43 9.27
C GLU A 578 -16.80 -24.06 10.06
N SER A 579 -16.56 -25.34 9.79
CA SER A 579 -15.40 -26.04 10.31
C SER A 579 -14.13 -25.45 9.71
N SER A 580 -13.07 -25.44 10.50
CA SER A 580 -11.75 -25.01 10.05
C SER A 580 -10.74 -26.11 10.35
N SER A 581 -9.52 -25.95 9.84
CA SER A 581 -8.44 -26.90 10.14
C SER A 581 -7.23 -26.15 10.68
N GLU A 582 -6.66 -26.69 11.75
CA GLU A 582 -5.42 -26.19 12.33
C GLU A 582 -4.34 -27.25 12.16
N ILE A 583 -3.16 -26.82 11.69
CA ILE A 583 -1.99 -27.70 11.62
C ILE A 583 -1.44 -27.85 13.04
N VAL A 584 -1.58 -29.05 13.60
CA VAL A 584 -1.00 -29.40 14.90
C VAL A 584 0.19 -30.32 14.68
N TYR A 585 1.31 -29.96 15.27
CA TYR A 585 2.53 -30.77 15.21
C TYR A 585 2.49 -31.86 16.27
N ARG A 586 2.51 -33.13 15.86
CA ARG A 586 2.60 -34.30 16.75
C ARG A 586 3.96 -34.95 16.64
N SER A 587 4.52 -35.47 17.73
CA SER A 587 5.76 -36.23 17.65
C SER A 587 5.59 -37.48 16.78
N LYS A 588 6.54 -37.68 15.86
CA LYS A 588 6.64 -38.90 15.06
C LYS A 588 6.73 -40.12 15.97
N ALA A 589 6.09 -41.23 15.58
CA ALA A 589 6.04 -42.45 16.37
C ALA A 589 7.43 -43.08 16.64
N ASP A 590 8.44 -42.71 15.84
CA ASP A 590 9.85 -43.12 15.99
C ASP A 590 10.69 -42.17 16.86
N GLY A 591 10.10 -41.07 17.36
CA GLY A 591 10.77 -40.06 18.18
C GLY A 591 11.73 -39.13 17.43
N THR A 592 11.76 -39.14 16.08
CA THR A 592 12.78 -38.41 15.28
C THR A 592 12.35 -37.01 14.84
N GLY A 593 11.18 -36.52 15.26
CA GLY A 593 10.72 -35.16 14.93
C GLY A 593 9.23 -34.96 15.15
N LEU A 594 8.67 -33.93 14.52
CA LEU A 594 7.26 -33.59 14.53
C LEU A 594 6.65 -33.84 13.13
N ASP A 595 5.48 -34.44 13.07
CA ASP A 595 4.59 -34.51 11.90
C ASP A 595 3.54 -33.41 12.00
N ALA A 596 3.33 -32.69 10.90
CA ALA A 596 2.20 -31.79 10.73
C ALA A 596 0.94 -32.62 10.51
N VAL A 597 -0.03 -32.52 11.42
CA VAL A 597 -1.32 -33.22 11.31
C VAL A 597 -2.43 -32.18 11.30
N ASN A 598 -3.26 -32.19 10.26
CA ASN A 598 -4.46 -31.37 10.21
C ASN A 598 -5.45 -31.84 11.26
N LYS A 599 -5.71 -30.99 12.25
CA LYS A 599 -6.76 -31.18 13.23
C LYS A 599 -7.98 -30.39 12.76
N ALA A 600 -9.05 -31.10 12.42
CA ALA A 600 -10.33 -30.47 12.14
C ALA A 600 -10.88 -29.82 13.43
N ILE A 601 -11.27 -28.56 13.33
CA ILE A 601 -12.01 -27.82 14.35
C ILE A 601 -13.46 -27.81 13.87
N PRO A 602 -14.40 -28.46 14.59
CA PRO A 602 -15.80 -28.48 14.18
C PRO A 602 -16.39 -27.06 14.19
N ALA A 603 -17.40 -26.84 13.35
CA ALA A 603 -18.20 -25.62 13.38
C ALA A 603 -18.91 -25.55 14.74
N ASN A 604 -18.62 -24.52 15.54
CA ASN A 604 -19.28 -24.29 16.82
C ASN A 604 -19.90 -22.90 16.85
N VAL A 605 -21.13 -22.84 17.34
CA VAL A 605 -21.91 -21.62 17.50
C VAL A 605 -22.28 -21.50 18.96
N TYR A 606 -21.91 -20.38 19.56
CA TYR A 606 -22.35 -19.99 20.90
C TYR A 606 -23.36 -18.87 20.75
N SER A 607 -24.61 -19.14 21.11
CA SER A 607 -25.62 -18.09 21.14
C SER A 607 -25.41 -17.18 22.34
N ASP A 608 -25.93 -15.96 22.24
CA ASP A 608 -26.26 -15.18 23.41
C ASP A 608 -27.39 -15.85 24.20
N ARG A 609 -27.72 -15.26 25.36
CA ARG A 609 -28.85 -15.72 26.16
C ARG A 609 -30.12 -15.62 25.32
N VAL A 610 -30.81 -16.74 25.12
CA VAL A 610 -32.03 -16.80 24.30
C VAL A 610 -33.08 -15.83 24.84
N THR A 611 -33.91 -15.29 23.96
CA THR A 611 -34.92 -14.29 24.34
C THR A 611 -35.98 -14.92 25.25
N LEU A 612 -36.34 -14.18 26.31
CA LEU A 612 -37.39 -14.61 27.24
C LEU A 612 -38.77 -14.26 26.66
N THR A 613 -39.41 -15.24 26.03
CA THR A 613 -40.80 -15.14 25.57
C THR A 613 -41.72 -15.93 26.51
N GLN A 614 -42.77 -15.26 27.00
CA GLN A 614 -43.77 -15.85 27.90
C GLN A 614 -45.11 -15.98 27.17
N ASN A 615 -45.67 -17.19 27.15
CA ASN A 615 -47.01 -17.39 26.60
C ASN A 615 -48.05 -17.23 27.71
N THR A 616 -48.53 -16.00 27.92
CA THR A 616 -49.62 -15.72 28.88
C THR A 616 -51.00 -16.04 28.32
N SER A 617 -51.09 -16.57 27.10
CA SER A 617 -52.36 -16.95 26.48
C SER A 617 -52.80 -18.35 26.94
N GLY A 618 -54.10 -18.61 26.91
CA GLY A 618 -54.66 -19.93 27.26
C GLY A 618 -54.44 -21.02 26.20
N SER A 619 -53.71 -20.73 25.12
CA SER A 619 -53.49 -21.62 23.96
C SER A 619 -52.02 -21.65 23.57
N SER A 620 -51.60 -22.63 22.75
CA SER A 620 -50.24 -22.65 22.20
C SER A 620 -50.05 -21.51 21.19
N ILE A 621 -48.87 -20.88 21.18
CA ILE A 621 -48.45 -19.89 20.18
C ILE A 621 -47.20 -20.38 19.46
N ASP A 622 -47.02 -19.99 18.20
CA ASP A 622 -45.76 -20.20 17.49
C ASP A 622 -44.90 -18.95 17.66
N ILE A 623 -43.73 -19.12 18.27
CA ILE A 623 -42.75 -18.04 18.44
C ILE A 623 -41.98 -17.85 17.12
N ILE A 624 -41.57 -18.97 16.50
CA ILE A 624 -40.99 -18.99 15.16
C ILE A 624 -41.95 -19.80 14.28
N SER A 625 -42.39 -19.18 13.19
CA SER A 625 -43.35 -19.79 12.27
C SER A 625 -42.75 -20.98 11.51
N ASN A 626 -43.60 -21.92 11.09
CA ASN A 626 -43.17 -23.08 10.31
C ASN A 626 -42.48 -22.66 9.00
N GLY A 627 -41.24 -23.11 8.78
CA GLY A 627 -40.45 -22.78 7.59
C GLY A 627 -39.86 -21.36 7.58
N ALA A 628 -39.95 -20.61 8.68
CA ALA A 628 -39.34 -19.28 8.79
C ALA A 628 -37.80 -19.35 8.74
N LEU A 629 -37.21 -20.37 9.38
CA LEU A 629 -35.78 -20.64 9.34
C LEU A 629 -35.47 -21.93 8.59
N LYS A 630 -34.32 -21.96 7.92
CA LYS A 630 -33.70 -23.14 7.33
C LYS A 630 -32.37 -23.41 8.04
N LEU A 631 -32.08 -24.67 8.34
CA LEU A 631 -30.81 -25.11 8.91
C LEU A 631 -30.10 -26.01 7.90
N ASN A 632 -28.88 -25.63 7.51
CA ASN A 632 -28.08 -26.27 6.46
C ASN A 632 -28.89 -26.52 5.17
N GLY A 633 -29.73 -25.55 4.78
CA GLY A 633 -30.58 -25.63 3.58
C GLY A 633 -31.92 -26.34 3.78
N HIS A 634 -32.20 -26.92 4.95
CA HIS A 634 -33.46 -27.62 5.23
C HIS A 634 -34.41 -26.77 6.08
N SER A 635 -35.66 -26.61 5.63
CA SER A 635 -36.69 -25.86 6.38
C SER A 635 -36.98 -26.48 7.74
N MET A 636 -37.02 -25.66 8.78
CA MET A 636 -37.33 -26.06 10.15
C MET A 636 -38.84 -26.04 10.43
N SER A 637 -39.28 -26.86 11.37
CA SER A 637 -40.66 -26.84 11.88
C SER A 637 -40.92 -25.61 12.75
N ALA A 638 -42.18 -25.28 13.01
CA ALA A 638 -42.51 -24.21 13.97
C ALA A 638 -41.91 -24.47 15.37
N LEU A 639 -41.48 -23.41 16.04
CA LEU A 639 -41.14 -23.43 17.46
C LEU A 639 -42.38 -22.98 18.25
N SER A 640 -43.15 -23.95 18.74
CA SER A 640 -44.40 -23.69 19.47
C SER A 640 -44.18 -23.67 20.99
N LEU A 641 -44.75 -22.68 21.66
CA LEU A 641 -44.73 -22.54 23.12
C LEU A 641 -46.12 -22.82 23.70
N ALA A 642 -46.20 -23.75 24.65
CA ALA A 642 -47.45 -24.15 25.30
C ALA A 642 -48.08 -23.01 26.13
N ALA A 643 -49.38 -23.14 26.43
CA ALA A 643 -50.11 -22.15 27.22
C ALA A 643 -49.55 -22.01 28.64
N ASN A 644 -49.34 -20.77 29.10
CA ASN A 644 -48.83 -20.42 30.43
C ASN A 644 -47.44 -20.99 30.75
N THR A 645 -46.58 -21.14 29.75
CA THR A 645 -45.17 -21.55 29.93
C THR A 645 -44.21 -20.49 29.41
N ASP A 646 -42.99 -20.50 29.92
CA ASP A 646 -41.87 -19.68 29.45
C ASP A 646 -40.97 -20.52 28.54
N ILE A 647 -40.44 -19.92 27.47
CA ILE A 647 -39.44 -20.58 26.63
C ILE A 647 -38.11 -20.72 27.39
N SER A 648 -37.41 -21.83 27.18
CA SER A 648 -36.06 -22.04 27.68
C SER A 648 -35.10 -22.48 26.57
N ALA A 649 -33.79 -22.31 26.80
CA ALA A 649 -32.79 -22.79 25.85
C ALA A 649 -32.85 -24.32 25.69
N ALA A 650 -33.31 -25.05 26.71
CA ALA A 650 -33.54 -26.50 26.60
C ALA A 650 -34.62 -26.83 25.56
N ASP A 651 -35.69 -26.04 25.49
CA ASP A 651 -36.76 -26.23 24.51
C ASP A 651 -36.27 -25.93 23.09
N MET A 652 -35.47 -24.87 22.92
CA MET A 652 -34.87 -24.50 21.64
C MET A 652 -33.81 -25.52 21.16
N ALA A 653 -32.95 -26.04 22.06
CA ALA A 653 -32.01 -27.10 21.71
C ALA A 653 -32.73 -28.38 21.31
N SER A 654 -33.83 -28.71 21.99
CA SER A 654 -34.70 -29.83 21.61
C SER A 654 -35.29 -29.62 20.21
N TRP A 655 -35.79 -28.42 19.93
CA TRP A 655 -36.33 -28.06 18.61
C TRP A 655 -35.29 -28.19 17.48
N ILE A 656 -34.07 -27.68 17.68
CA ILE A 656 -32.97 -27.83 16.72
C ILE A 656 -32.62 -29.31 16.51
N ASN A 657 -32.42 -30.08 17.59
CA ASN A 657 -32.04 -31.49 17.49
C ASN A 657 -33.11 -32.39 16.86
N ASN A 658 -34.38 -31.98 16.92
CA ASN A 658 -35.50 -32.70 16.31
C ASN A 658 -35.78 -32.24 14.86
N SER A 659 -35.01 -31.30 14.33
CA SER A 659 -35.14 -30.86 12.95
C SER A 659 -34.76 -31.97 11.98
N MET A 660 -35.54 -32.11 10.90
CA MET A 660 -35.42 -33.21 9.96
C MET A 660 -35.01 -32.72 8.59
N ALA A 661 -34.00 -33.34 7.99
CA ALA A 661 -33.63 -33.07 6.61
C ALA A 661 -34.69 -33.66 5.67
N THR A 662 -35.34 -32.82 4.86
CA THR A 662 -36.31 -33.25 3.83
C THR A 662 -35.81 -32.92 2.43
N SER A 663 -35.90 -33.87 1.51
CA SER A 663 -35.65 -33.68 0.08
C SER A 663 -36.80 -34.27 -0.75
N GLY A 664 -37.44 -33.45 -1.60
CA GLY A 664 -38.59 -33.89 -2.40
C GLY A 664 -39.79 -34.42 -1.60
N GLY A 665 -39.94 -33.99 -0.34
CA GLY A 665 -40.97 -34.47 0.59
C GLY A 665 -40.64 -35.77 1.33
N ALA A 666 -39.50 -36.42 1.02
CA ALA A 666 -39.00 -37.58 1.77
C ALA A 666 -38.03 -37.12 2.87
N VAL A 667 -38.13 -37.73 4.05
CA VAL A 667 -37.25 -37.44 5.18
C VAL A 667 -35.97 -38.27 5.06
N SER A 668 -34.82 -37.62 5.04
CA SER A 668 -33.50 -38.27 5.02
C SER A 668 -33.25 -39.00 6.34
N PRO A 669 -32.73 -40.23 6.31
CA PRO A 669 -32.36 -40.92 7.54
C PRO A 669 -31.15 -40.27 8.20
N THR A 670 -31.09 -40.30 9.52
CA THR A 670 -29.85 -40.03 10.25
C THR A 670 -28.92 -41.21 10.04
N GLU A 671 -27.72 -40.96 9.49
CA GLU A 671 -26.73 -41.99 9.22
C GLU A 671 -25.46 -41.77 10.04
N ILE A 672 -24.89 -42.85 10.58
CA ILE A 672 -23.62 -42.84 11.30
C ILE A 672 -22.73 -43.89 10.64
N ASN A 673 -21.58 -43.47 10.11
CA ASN A 673 -20.62 -44.36 9.47
C ASN A 673 -19.38 -44.47 10.36
N VAL A 674 -18.99 -45.71 10.66
CA VAL A 674 -17.85 -46.03 11.53
C VAL A 674 -16.93 -46.96 10.76
N THR A 675 -15.63 -46.66 10.75
CA THR A 675 -14.61 -47.48 10.10
C THR A 675 -14.19 -48.65 10.99
N ALA A 676 -13.55 -49.68 10.40
CA ALA A 676 -13.08 -50.84 11.16
C ALA A 676 -12.06 -50.48 12.26
N ALA A 677 -11.30 -49.39 12.06
CA ALA A 677 -10.27 -48.93 13.01
C ALA A 677 -10.85 -48.23 14.25
N GLU A 678 -12.10 -47.74 14.15
CA GLU A 678 -12.76 -47.00 15.23
C GLU A 678 -13.55 -47.92 16.16
N LEU A 679 -13.89 -49.14 15.75
CA LEU A 679 -14.70 -50.05 16.57
C LEU A 679 -13.91 -50.55 17.80
N ASP A 680 -14.50 -50.35 18.98
CA ASP A 680 -13.94 -50.79 20.27
C ASP A 680 -14.90 -51.80 20.92
N PHE A 681 -14.69 -53.08 20.60
CA PHE A 681 -15.56 -54.17 21.03
C PHE A 681 -15.48 -54.49 22.53
N ASP A 682 -14.52 -53.90 23.25
CA ASP A 682 -14.38 -54.06 24.71
C ASP A 682 -15.32 -53.13 25.48
N LYS A 683 -15.92 -52.14 24.81
CA LYS A 683 -16.85 -51.16 25.41
C LYS A 683 -18.30 -51.44 25.04
N LEU A 684 -19.19 -51.19 26.00
CA LEU A 684 -20.63 -51.21 25.76
C LEU A 684 -21.11 -49.96 25.03
N ILE A 685 -22.24 -50.08 24.33
CA ILE A 685 -22.95 -48.99 23.68
C ILE A 685 -24.41 -48.94 24.15
N THR A 686 -24.89 -47.74 24.36
CA THR A 686 -26.30 -47.39 24.52
C THR A 686 -26.75 -46.65 23.28
N ILE A 687 -27.85 -47.09 22.68
CA ILE A 687 -28.48 -46.44 21.53
C ILE A 687 -29.87 -45.97 21.96
N ASN A 688 -30.15 -44.67 21.87
CA ASN A 688 -31.43 -44.07 22.27
C ASN A 688 -31.87 -44.53 23.69
N GLY A 689 -30.95 -44.49 24.65
CA GLY A 689 -31.18 -44.90 26.03
C GLY A 689 -31.22 -46.42 26.29
N THR A 690 -31.16 -47.26 25.26
CA THR A 690 -31.19 -48.73 25.41
C THR A 690 -29.79 -49.32 25.32
N VAL A 691 -29.37 -50.06 26.35
CA VAL A 691 -28.05 -50.73 26.39
C VAL A 691 -28.05 -51.93 25.43
N ILE A 692 -27.11 -51.95 24.49
CA ILE A 692 -26.86 -53.11 23.62
C ILE A 692 -25.96 -54.08 24.39
N ALA A 693 -26.59 -54.95 25.16
CA ALA A 693 -25.87 -55.93 25.98
C ALA A 693 -25.23 -57.01 25.10
N HIS A 694 -23.97 -57.36 25.41
CA HIS A 694 -23.29 -58.54 24.89
C HIS A 694 -22.64 -59.33 26.03
N GLY A 695 -22.45 -60.64 25.83
CA GLY A 695 -21.79 -61.52 26.79
C GLY A 695 -20.26 -61.38 26.78
N ASN A 696 -19.59 -62.23 27.55
CA ASN A 696 -18.14 -62.45 27.48
C ASN A 696 -17.88 -63.86 26.87
N PRO A 697 -17.21 -63.98 25.71
CA PRO A 697 -16.57 -62.90 24.94
C PRO A 697 -17.57 -62.01 24.19
N GLY A 698 -17.21 -60.74 24.01
CA GLY A 698 -17.95 -59.76 23.22
C GLY A 698 -17.86 -60.03 21.70
N PRO A 699 -18.50 -59.19 20.87
CA PRO A 699 -18.44 -59.33 19.41
C PRO A 699 -17.00 -59.14 18.91
N ASN A 700 -16.54 -59.96 17.96
CA ASN A 700 -15.20 -59.86 17.36
C ASN A 700 -15.22 -59.25 15.94
N THR A 701 -16.41 -59.02 15.39
CA THR A 701 -16.58 -58.40 14.06
C THR A 701 -17.73 -57.39 14.06
N ALA A 702 -17.66 -56.41 13.15
CA ALA A 702 -18.73 -55.44 12.94
C ALA A 702 -20.09 -56.11 12.61
N SER A 703 -20.07 -57.25 11.92
CA SER A 703 -21.28 -58.01 11.56
C SER A 703 -21.99 -58.60 12.79
N GLU A 704 -21.22 -59.10 13.77
CA GLU A 704 -21.76 -59.59 15.04
C GLU A 704 -22.39 -58.45 15.85
N LEU A 705 -21.71 -57.30 15.92
CA LEU A 705 -22.25 -56.11 16.58
C LEU A 705 -23.50 -55.56 15.87
N ALA A 706 -23.53 -55.55 14.53
CA ALA A 706 -24.71 -55.17 13.75
C ALA A 706 -25.93 -56.04 14.09
N THR A 707 -25.71 -57.35 14.28
CA THR A 707 -26.77 -58.30 14.64
C THR A 707 -27.34 -58.00 16.02
N LEU A 708 -26.48 -57.67 17.00
CA LEU A 708 -26.90 -57.30 18.35
C LEU A 708 -27.70 -56.00 18.38
N ILE A 709 -27.28 -54.99 17.61
CA ILE A 709 -28.01 -53.73 17.47
C ILE A 709 -29.38 -53.97 16.82
N ASN A 710 -29.40 -54.73 15.72
CA ASN A 710 -30.63 -55.04 14.99
C ASN A 710 -31.64 -55.85 15.83
N ALA A 711 -31.17 -56.67 16.78
CA ALA A 711 -32.05 -57.40 17.71
C ALA A 711 -32.86 -56.48 18.63
N GLN A 712 -32.39 -55.25 18.87
CA GLN A 712 -33.05 -54.25 19.74
C GLN A 712 -33.78 -53.14 18.94
N THR A 713 -33.88 -53.27 17.60
CA THR A 713 -34.48 -52.25 16.71
C THR A 713 -35.87 -51.76 17.16
N GLY A 714 -36.71 -52.65 17.71
CA GLY A 714 -38.07 -52.29 18.15
C GLY A 714 -38.12 -51.34 19.36
N VAL A 715 -37.01 -51.14 20.05
CA VAL A 715 -36.88 -50.22 21.19
C VAL A 715 -35.90 -49.10 20.88
N THR A 716 -34.80 -49.40 20.15
CA THR A 716 -33.79 -48.40 19.76
C THR A 716 -34.22 -47.56 18.57
N ASN A 717 -35.13 -48.03 17.71
CA ASN A 717 -35.50 -47.43 16.42
C ASN A 717 -34.32 -47.24 15.45
N VAL A 718 -33.25 -48.03 15.60
CA VAL A 718 -32.03 -47.94 14.79
C VAL A 718 -31.69 -49.31 14.23
N THR A 719 -31.26 -49.33 12.98
CA THR A 719 -30.73 -50.50 12.27
C THR A 719 -29.25 -50.30 11.95
N ALA A 720 -28.49 -51.39 11.87
CA ALA A 720 -27.06 -51.38 11.60
C ALA A 720 -26.70 -52.38 10.49
N THR A 721 -25.77 -51.99 9.61
CA THR A 721 -25.23 -52.84 8.54
C THR A 721 -23.71 -52.77 8.53
N ALA A 722 -23.03 -53.91 8.36
CA ALA A 722 -21.58 -53.94 8.24
C ALA A 722 -21.14 -53.46 6.85
N THR A 723 -20.08 -52.65 6.78
CA THR A 723 -19.56 -52.13 5.51
C THR A 723 -18.57 -53.12 4.88
N ALA A 724 -18.34 -53.01 3.56
CA ALA A 724 -17.42 -53.89 2.82
C ALA A 724 -15.96 -53.85 3.32
N LEU A 725 -15.59 -52.78 4.03
CA LEU A 725 -14.25 -52.58 4.61
C LEU A 725 -14.18 -52.96 6.11
N GLY A 726 -15.19 -53.66 6.63
CA GLY A 726 -15.21 -54.16 8.02
C GLY A 726 -15.68 -53.14 9.07
N GLY A 727 -16.18 -51.98 8.65
CA GLY A 727 -16.80 -50.99 9.53
C GLY A 727 -18.30 -51.23 9.73
N LEU A 728 -19.00 -50.26 10.32
CA LEU A 728 -20.42 -50.33 10.65
C LEU A 728 -21.16 -49.04 10.24
N LYS A 729 -22.30 -49.19 9.57
CA LYS A 729 -23.23 -48.09 9.24
C LYS A 729 -24.52 -48.24 10.04
N LEU A 730 -24.86 -47.25 10.85
CA LEU A 730 -26.13 -47.17 11.56
C LEU A 730 -27.07 -46.21 10.83
N THR A 731 -28.36 -46.55 10.79
CA THR A 731 -29.41 -45.72 10.20
C THR A 731 -30.72 -45.90 10.96
N ASN A 732 -31.60 -44.89 10.97
CA ASN A 732 -32.93 -45.03 11.58
C ASN A 732 -33.71 -46.18 10.94
N ALA A 733 -34.50 -46.89 11.75
CA ALA A 733 -35.47 -47.85 11.26
C ALA A 733 -36.58 -47.16 10.43
N THR A 734 -37.22 -47.91 9.54
CA THR A 734 -38.34 -47.40 8.72
C THR A 734 -39.44 -46.78 9.60
N GLY A 735 -39.94 -45.60 9.21
CA GLY A 735 -40.91 -44.82 9.98
C GLY A 735 -40.30 -43.88 11.03
N HIS A 736 -38.99 -43.97 11.27
CA HIS A 736 -38.24 -43.11 12.20
C HIS A 736 -37.15 -42.29 11.51
N HIS A 737 -37.17 -42.20 10.18
CA HIS A 737 -36.21 -41.38 9.43
C HIS A 737 -36.27 -39.91 9.89
N GLY A 738 -35.12 -39.24 9.89
CA GLY A 738 -34.98 -37.86 10.35
C GLY A 738 -34.85 -37.71 11.86
N LYS A 739 -35.25 -38.72 12.65
CA LYS A 739 -35.15 -38.66 14.12
C LYS A 739 -33.69 -38.77 14.58
N PRO A 740 -33.30 -38.06 15.65
CA PRO A 740 -31.95 -38.13 16.18
C PRO A 740 -31.61 -39.55 16.66
N ILE A 741 -30.33 -39.91 16.55
CA ILE A 741 -29.76 -41.12 17.11
C ILE A 741 -28.78 -40.71 18.21
N GLU A 742 -29.12 -41.01 19.45
CA GLU A 742 -28.25 -40.79 20.60
C GLU A 742 -27.35 -42.00 20.84
N LEU A 743 -26.03 -41.77 20.82
CA LEU A 743 -25.04 -42.77 21.20
C LEU A 743 -24.39 -42.41 22.53
N ALA A 744 -24.37 -43.36 23.47
CA ALA A 744 -23.74 -43.19 24.77
C ALA A 744 -23.05 -44.47 25.26
N ASN A 745 -22.25 -44.37 26.32
CA ASN A 745 -21.74 -45.52 27.06
C ASN A 745 -22.55 -45.71 28.37
N PRO A 746 -23.01 -46.94 28.71
CA PRO A 746 -23.64 -47.20 30.00
C PRO A 746 -22.73 -46.86 31.20
N ASP A 747 -21.42 -47.02 31.05
CA ASP A 747 -20.42 -46.52 31.99
C ASP A 747 -20.27 -45.00 31.80
N LYS A 748 -20.82 -44.27 32.77
CA LYS A 748 -20.86 -42.80 32.78
C LYS A 748 -19.49 -42.14 32.93
N SER A 749 -18.43 -42.91 33.21
CA SER A 749 -17.05 -42.42 33.24
C SER A 749 -16.33 -42.52 31.89
N SER A 750 -16.87 -43.29 30.93
CA SER A 750 -16.27 -43.47 29.62
C SER A 750 -16.63 -42.34 28.66
N THR A 751 -15.63 -41.78 27.99
CA THR A 751 -15.78 -40.72 26.99
C THR A 751 -16.16 -41.24 25.60
N THR A 752 -15.95 -42.53 25.34
CA THR A 752 -16.33 -43.19 24.08
C THR A 752 -17.23 -44.41 24.32
N ASN A 753 -18.01 -44.79 23.32
CA ASN A 753 -18.90 -45.95 23.33
C ASN A 753 -18.30 -47.14 22.55
N GLY A 754 -19.03 -48.26 22.47
CA GLY A 754 -18.63 -49.48 21.74
C GLY A 754 -18.41 -49.33 20.22
N LEU A 755 -18.67 -48.15 19.64
CA LEU A 755 -18.29 -47.81 18.27
C LEU A 755 -17.01 -46.95 18.21
N GLY A 756 -16.34 -46.76 19.35
CA GLY A 756 -15.20 -45.87 19.57
C GLY A 756 -15.47 -44.38 19.34
N LEU A 757 -16.71 -44.02 19.01
CA LEU A 757 -17.17 -42.65 18.89
C LEU A 757 -17.40 -42.02 20.27
N ALA A 758 -17.30 -40.70 20.33
CA ALA A 758 -17.73 -39.92 21.50
C ALA A 758 -19.23 -40.08 21.73
N ASN A 759 -19.66 -39.92 22.99
CA ASN A 759 -21.08 -39.89 23.33
C ASN A 759 -21.69 -38.61 22.74
N LYS A 760 -22.56 -38.73 21.72
CA LYS A 760 -23.10 -37.62 20.91
C LYS A 760 -24.49 -37.95 20.39
N ILE A 761 -25.29 -36.92 20.15
CA ILE A 761 -26.58 -37.01 19.43
C ILE A 761 -26.31 -36.69 17.96
N PHE A 762 -26.58 -37.66 17.08
CA PHE A 762 -26.51 -37.48 15.64
C PHE A 762 -27.88 -37.10 15.12
N THR A 763 -27.96 -36.07 14.28
CA THR A 763 -29.21 -35.62 13.64
C THR A 763 -29.12 -35.78 12.13
N SER A 764 -30.26 -35.83 11.45
CA SER A 764 -30.30 -35.97 9.98
C SER A 764 -29.78 -34.74 9.24
N ILE A 765 -29.69 -33.58 9.91
CA ILE A 765 -29.14 -32.32 9.38
C ILE A 765 -27.64 -32.17 9.72
N GLY A 766 -27.07 -33.07 10.53
CA GLY A 766 -25.65 -33.04 10.91
C GLY A 766 -25.30 -32.04 12.01
N VAL A 767 -26.30 -31.49 12.70
CA VAL A 767 -26.14 -30.45 13.72
C VAL A 767 -26.58 -30.96 15.10
N THR A 768 -25.81 -30.68 16.14
CA THR A 768 -26.12 -31.02 17.53
C THR A 768 -26.17 -29.75 18.39
N ALA A 769 -27.31 -29.46 18.99
CA ALA A 769 -27.50 -28.36 19.93
C ALA A 769 -27.51 -28.87 21.38
N VAL A 770 -26.74 -28.23 22.25
CA VAL A 770 -26.76 -28.46 23.70
C VAL A 770 -27.08 -27.14 24.39
N ALA A 771 -28.05 -27.16 25.30
CA ALA A 771 -28.39 -25.99 26.09
C ALA A 771 -27.63 -25.99 27.41
N SER A 772 -27.26 -24.81 27.90
CA SER A 772 -26.74 -24.65 29.25
C SER A 772 -27.23 -23.33 29.84
N ASN A 773 -27.37 -23.24 31.16
CA ASN A 773 -27.63 -21.98 31.83
C ASN A 773 -26.61 -21.83 32.95
N VAL A 774 -25.72 -20.87 32.77
CA VAL A 774 -24.69 -20.53 33.74
C VAL A 774 -24.85 -19.06 34.12
N ILE A 775 -24.79 -18.79 35.42
CA ILE A 775 -24.74 -17.45 35.97
C ILE A 775 -23.43 -17.32 36.73
N HIS A 776 -22.57 -16.41 36.28
CA HIS A 776 -21.29 -16.14 36.91
C HIS A 776 -21.37 -14.81 37.68
N SER A 777 -20.83 -14.78 38.90
CA SER A 777 -20.74 -13.56 39.70
C SER A 777 -19.33 -13.43 40.27
N LYS A 778 -18.73 -12.26 40.08
CA LYS A 778 -17.36 -11.98 40.54
C LYS A 778 -17.34 -11.82 42.05
N ALA A 779 -16.18 -12.00 42.65
CA ALA A 779 -15.99 -11.82 44.10
C ALA A 779 -16.45 -10.43 44.60
N SER A 780 -16.26 -9.38 43.80
CA SER A 780 -16.67 -8.01 44.11
C SER A 780 -18.19 -7.80 44.19
N ASP A 781 -18.96 -8.66 43.52
CA ASP A 781 -20.39 -8.49 43.35
C ASP A 781 -21.16 -9.23 44.46
N LEU A 782 -20.52 -10.18 45.14
CA LEU A 782 -21.12 -10.99 46.19
C LEU A 782 -21.48 -10.13 47.40
N ASN A 783 -22.73 -10.26 47.85
CA ASN A 783 -23.23 -9.54 49.00
C ASN A 783 -23.86 -10.49 50.01
N TYR A 784 -23.04 -10.96 50.94
CA TYR A 784 -23.44 -11.89 52.01
C TYR A 784 -24.45 -11.29 52.99
N SER A 785 -24.75 -9.99 52.95
CA SER A 785 -25.78 -9.39 53.80
C SER A 785 -27.19 -9.55 53.24
N ARG A 786 -27.32 -10.11 52.03
CA ARG A 786 -28.59 -10.33 51.34
C ARG A 786 -28.89 -11.82 51.24
N GLN A 787 -30.18 -12.15 51.15
CA GLN A 787 -30.65 -13.50 50.91
C GLN A 787 -30.82 -13.76 49.41
N ILE A 788 -30.98 -15.03 49.04
CA ILE A 788 -31.28 -15.45 47.67
C ILE A 788 -32.37 -16.51 47.64
N SER A 789 -33.28 -16.36 46.70
CA SER A 789 -34.18 -17.43 46.25
C SER A 789 -33.79 -17.85 44.83
N ILE A 790 -33.81 -19.15 44.57
CA ILE A 790 -33.50 -19.75 43.27
C ILE A 790 -34.68 -20.62 42.88
N ASN A 791 -35.30 -20.36 41.72
CA ASN A 791 -36.46 -21.10 41.21
C ASN A 791 -37.59 -21.22 42.25
N GLY A 792 -37.93 -20.09 42.89
CA GLY A 792 -38.94 -20.02 43.95
C GLY A 792 -38.54 -20.63 45.31
N VAL A 793 -37.35 -21.22 45.44
CA VAL A 793 -36.86 -21.86 46.68
C VAL A 793 -35.93 -20.91 47.41
N THR A 794 -36.25 -20.59 48.66
CA THR A 794 -35.38 -19.76 49.52
C THR A 794 -34.19 -20.56 50.02
N VAL A 795 -32.98 -20.01 49.88
CA VAL A 795 -31.77 -20.60 50.43
C VAL A 795 -31.63 -20.14 51.90
N ASP A 796 -32.00 -21.01 52.83
CA ASP A 796 -31.91 -20.70 54.26
C ASP A 796 -30.50 -20.97 54.81
N GLY A 797 -29.98 -20.07 55.66
CA GLY A 797 -28.67 -20.24 56.31
C GLY A 797 -28.09 -18.93 56.82
N ASN A 798 -27.00 -19.02 57.60
CA ASN A 798 -26.25 -17.83 58.02
C ASN A 798 -25.16 -17.50 56.99
N TYR A 799 -25.51 -16.64 56.03
CA TYR A 799 -24.62 -16.14 54.97
C TYR A 799 -23.36 -15.44 55.49
N GLN A 800 -23.38 -14.94 56.73
CA GLN A 800 -22.26 -14.24 57.36
C GLN A 800 -21.35 -15.18 58.16
N ALA A 801 -21.78 -16.43 58.46
CA ALA A 801 -20.97 -17.38 59.23
C ALA A 801 -19.72 -17.85 58.46
N ASP A 802 -19.84 -17.96 57.15
CA ASP A 802 -18.76 -18.21 56.20
C ASP A 802 -18.98 -17.31 54.98
N ALA A 803 -18.55 -16.05 55.10
CA ALA A 803 -18.68 -15.01 54.07
C ALA A 803 -17.67 -15.22 52.93
N SER A 804 -17.77 -16.38 52.28
CA SER A 804 -16.95 -16.80 51.15
C SER A 804 -17.83 -17.37 50.03
N ALA A 805 -17.34 -17.35 48.79
CA ALA A 805 -18.04 -18.00 47.67
C ALA A 805 -18.25 -19.50 47.92
N SER A 806 -17.32 -20.17 48.61
CA SER A 806 -17.44 -21.57 49.03
C SER A 806 -18.53 -21.81 50.07
N GLY A 807 -18.66 -20.90 51.05
CA GLY A 807 -19.71 -20.94 52.05
C GLY A 807 -21.09 -20.77 51.42
N LEU A 808 -21.25 -19.76 50.55
CA LEU A 808 -22.48 -19.53 49.81
C LEU A 808 -22.82 -20.67 48.84
N ALA A 809 -21.84 -21.21 48.12
CA ALA A 809 -22.03 -22.36 47.24
C ALA A 809 -22.51 -23.60 48.03
N SER A 810 -21.97 -23.82 49.23
CA SER A 810 -22.41 -24.91 50.11
C SER A 810 -23.86 -24.75 50.56
N LEU A 811 -24.29 -23.53 50.90
CA LEU A 811 -25.68 -23.22 51.26
C LEU A 811 -26.64 -23.46 50.08
N ILE A 812 -26.26 -23.01 48.88
CA ILE A 812 -27.06 -23.25 47.65
C ILE A 812 -27.13 -24.75 47.36
N ASN A 813 -25.98 -25.46 47.41
CA ASN A 813 -25.89 -26.88 47.13
C ASN A 813 -26.69 -27.75 48.11
N ALA A 814 -26.80 -27.31 49.36
CA ALA A 814 -27.63 -27.96 50.37
C ALA A 814 -29.13 -27.93 50.04
N LYS A 815 -29.56 -27.04 49.12
CA LYS A 815 -30.95 -26.90 48.66
C LYS A 815 -31.16 -27.39 47.21
N THR A 816 -30.09 -27.87 46.55
CA THR A 816 -30.14 -28.42 45.18
C THR A 816 -30.90 -29.73 45.08
N LYS A 817 -30.81 -30.58 46.10
CA LYS A 817 -31.50 -31.88 46.17
C LYS A 817 -31.88 -32.22 47.62
N ASN A 818 -33.09 -31.90 48.05
CA ASN A 818 -33.68 -32.52 49.24
C ASN A 818 -35.12 -32.96 48.92
N GLN A 819 -35.61 -34.19 49.18
CA GLN A 819 -35.04 -35.41 49.77
C GLN A 819 -36.01 -36.62 49.50
N TYR A 820 -35.43 -37.84 49.44
CA TYR A 820 -35.94 -39.22 49.56
C TYR A 820 -37.43 -39.60 49.30
N GLN A 821 -37.66 -40.62 48.46
CA GLN A 821 -38.92 -41.39 48.41
C GLN A 821 -38.89 -42.51 49.46
N ILE A 822 -39.88 -42.55 50.36
CA ILE A 822 -40.23 -43.74 51.14
C ILE A 822 -41.57 -44.24 50.58
N ALA A 823 -41.55 -45.37 49.87
CA ALA A 823 -42.76 -46.01 49.37
C ALA A 823 -43.18 -47.16 50.31
N PHE A 824 -44.40 -47.11 50.82
CA PHE A 824 -45.05 -48.27 51.45
C PHE A 824 -45.96 -48.90 50.39
N VAL A 825 -45.68 -50.15 50.00
CA VAL A 825 -46.59 -50.91 49.15
C VAL A 825 -47.44 -51.79 50.06
N ASP A 826 -48.70 -51.40 50.26
CA ASP A 826 -49.75 -52.29 50.76
C ASP A 826 -50.37 -52.99 49.56
N SER A 827 -50.33 -54.33 49.52
CA SER A 827 -51.00 -55.11 48.48
C SER A 827 -52.38 -55.55 48.96
N ASP A 828 -53.30 -54.61 48.76
CA ASP A 828 -54.76 -54.69 48.68
C ASP A 828 -55.60 -55.34 49.79
N ALA A 829 -56.71 -54.66 50.02
CA ALA A 829 -57.81 -55.05 50.87
C ALA A 829 -58.43 -56.40 50.48
N SER A 830 -58.86 -57.12 51.52
CA SER A 830 -59.68 -58.35 51.55
C SER A 830 -58.94 -59.69 51.44
N GLY A 831 -58.61 -60.26 52.61
CA GLY A 831 -58.31 -61.68 52.78
C GLY A 831 -56.86 -61.95 53.21
N ALA A 832 -56.59 -61.85 54.51
CA ALA A 832 -55.29 -62.21 55.07
C ALA A 832 -54.99 -63.72 54.92
N SER A 833 -53.90 -64.06 54.24
CA SER A 833 -53.23 -65.36 54.33
C SER A 833 -51.71 -65.18 54.28
N SER A 834 -50.99 -66.03 55.02
CA SER A 834 -49.56 -65.93 55.35
C SER A 834 -48.62 -65.80 54.14
N GLY A 835 -47.56 -64.98 54.27
CA GLY A 835 -46.44 -64.92 53.33
C GLY A 835 -46.21 -63.57 52.63
N GLN A 836 -46.39 -62.44 53.32
CA GLN A 836 -46.19 -61.10 52.76
C GLN A 836 -44.88 -60.48 53.27
N ASP A 837 -44.12 -59.93 52.31
CA ASP A 837 -42.77 -59.41 52.45
C ASP A 837 -42.80 -57.87 52.51
N LEU A 838 -42.37 -57.26 53.61
CA LEU A 838 -42.18 -55.80 53.68
C LEU A 838 -40.82 -55.42 53.09
N THR A 839 -40.80 -54.76 51.94
CA THR A 839 -39.56 -54.35 51.26
C THR A 839 -39.23 -52.88 51.54
N PHE A 840 -38.05 -52.62 52.10
CA PHE A 840 -37.46 -51.30 52.28
C PHE A 840 -36.42 -51.06 51.20
N SER A 841 -36.44 -49.91 50.52
CA SER A 841 -35.41 -49.55 49.53
C SER A 841 -34.63 -48.31 49.98
N PHE A 842 -33.30 -48.38 49.96
CA PHE A 842 -32.40 -47.28 50.26
C PHE A 842 -31.23 -47.28 49.25
N ASN A 843 -31.04 -46.18 48.51
CA ASN A 843 -30.01 -46.06 47.47
C ASN A 843 -29.96 -47.25 46.47
N GLY A 844 -31.13 -47.75 46.06
CA GLY A 844 -31.24 -48.86 45.12
C GLY A 844 -30.95 -50.25 45.70
N LYS A 845 -30.68 -50.37 47.01
CA LYS A 845 -30.61 -51.66 47.72
C LYS A 845 -31.93 -51.92 48.45
N THR A 846 -32.48 -53.11 48.28
CA THR A 846 -33.73 -53.55 48.93
C THR A 846 -33.45 -54.50 50.10
N ALA A 847 -34.15 -54.30 51.22
CA ALA A 847 -34.17 -55.20 52.36
C ALA A 847 -35.60 -55.67 52.61
N THR A 848 -35.80 -56.97 52.74
CA THR A 848 -37.13 -57.58 52.86
C THR A 848 -37.33 -58.16 54.25
N VAL A 849 -38.48 -57.89 54.88
CA VAL A 849 -38.84 -58.39 56.20
C VAL A 849 -40.10 -59.25 56.09
N ASP A 850 -39.95 -60.55 56.33
CA ASP A 850 -41.05 -61.52 56.31
C ASP A 850 -41.88 -61.39 57.59
N LEU A 851 -43.21 -61.37 57.46
CA LEU A 851 -44.15 -61.41 58.59
C LEU A 851 -44.71 -62.82 58.79
N TYR A 852 -44.54 -63.40 59.99
CA TYR A 852 -45.15 -64.68 60.39
C TYR A 852 -46.02 -64.51 61.64
N ASP A 853 -47.22 -65.11 61.63
CA ASP A 853 -48.12 -65.18 62.79
C ASP A 853 -48.20 -66.63 63.32
N GLU A 854 -47.90 -66.82 64.61
CA GLU A 854 -48.23 -68.04 65.34
C GLU A 854 -49.16 -67.70 66.52
N THR A 855 -50.47 -67.86 66.29
CA THR A 855 -51.57 -68.25 67.22
C THR A 855 -51.61 -67.75 68.68
N ASN A 856 -50.87 -66.73 69.10
CA ASN A 856 -51.02 -66.08 70.40
C ASN A 856 -50.45 -64.64 70.37
N SER A 857 -51.14 -63.74 69.66
CA SER A 857 -51.08 -62.27 69.78
C SER A 857 -49.71 -61.59 69.97
N ARG A 858 -48.61 -62.14 69.43
CA ARG A 858 -47.30 -61.46 69.36
C ARG A 858 -46.59 -61.82 68.05
N ALA A 859 -46.30 -60.81 67.23
CA ALA A 859 -45.51 -60.95 66.01
C ALA A 859 -44.05 -61.31 66.34
N ARG A 860 -43.47 -62.23 65.58
CA ARG A 860 -42.07 -62.65 65.68
C ARG A 860 -41.34 -62.20 64.42
N TYR A 861 -40.27 -61.43 64.56
CA TYR A 861 -39.44 -60.94 63.45
C TYR A 861 -38.23 -61.86 63.27
N THR A 862 -38.05 -62.45 62.09
CA THR A 862 -36.81 -63.14 61.70
C THR A 862 -36.33 -62.53 60.40
N GLY A 863 -35.37 -61.61 60.49
CA GLY A 863 -34.79 -60.96 59.30
C GLY A 863 -33.78 -61.86 58.60
N ARG A 864 -33.83 -61.90 57.26
CA ARG A 864 -32.71 -62.32 56.41
C ARG A 864 -31.77 -61.11 56.28
N ASN A 865 -30.96 -60.85 57.30
CA ASN A 865 -30.22 -59.60 57.43
C ASN A 865 -28.90 -59.60 56.66
N ASP A 866 -28.71 -58.57 55.81
CA ASP A 866 -27.39 -57.94 55.66
C ASP A 866 -27.24 -56.90 56.78
N ALA A 867 -26.63 -57.31 57.90
CA ALA A 867 -26.50 -56.50 59.11
C ALA A 867 -25.72 -55.18 58.89
N SER A 868 -25.01 -55.07 57.77
CA SER A 868 -24.28 -53.85 57.37
C SER A 868 -25.21 -52.71 56.99
N LEU A 869 -26.30 -53.00 56.27
CA LEU A 869 -27.23 -51.98 55.75
C LEU A 869 -28.03 -51.30 56.87
N LEU A 870 -28.46 -52.07 57.87
CA LEU A 870 -29.16 -51.52 59.04
C LEU A 870 -28.24 -50.69 59.94
N THR A 871 -26.95 -51.03 60.00
CA THR A 871 -25.95 -50.25 60.74
C THR A 871 -25.67 -48.93 60.03
N GLU A 872 -25.63 -48.94 58.70
CA GLU A 872 -25.45 -47.74 57.86
C GLU A 872 -26.65 -46.80 57.93
N ILE A 873 -27.88 -47.35 57.91
CA ILE A 873 -29.13 -46.59 58.11
C ILE A 873 -29.15 -45.94 59.50
N ASN A 874 -28.80 -46.66 60.57
CA ASN A 874 -28.78 -46.12 61.93
C ASN A 874 -27.69 -45.06 62.14
N ALA A 875 -26.51 -45.23 61.56
CA ALA A 875 -25.42 -44.26 61.63
C ALA A 875 -25.79 -42.93 60.94
N GLN A 876 -26.50 -42.98 59.81
CA GLN A 876 -26.95 -41.78 59.10
C GLN A 876 -28.11 -41.07 59.80
N LEU A 877 -29.01 -41.80 60.48
CA LEU A 877 -30.08 -41.20 61.28
C LEU A 877 -29.55 -40.55 62.57
N GLN A 878 -28.54 -41.14 63.21
CA GLN A 878 -27.86 -40.54 64.37
C GLN A 878 -27.07 -39.28 64.01
N ALA A 879 -26.44 -39.24 62.82
CA ALA A 879 -25.76 -38.05 62.32
C ALA A 879 -26.71 -36.86 62.05
N GLN A 880 -28.02 -37.13 61.92
CA GLN A 880 -29.06 -36.11 61.72
C GLN A 880 -29.83 -35.75 63.01
N GLY A 881 -29.34 -36.19 64.19
CA GLY A 881 -29.89 -35.80 65.50
C GLY A 881 -31.22 -36.46 65.87
N ILE A 882 -31.64 -37.49 65.14
CA ILE A 882 -32.84 -38.28 65.44
C ILE A 882 -32.42 -39.45 66.35
N ASP A 883 -32.66 -39.32 67.65
CA ASP A 883 -32.32 -40.36 68.63
C ASP A 883 -33.44 -41.40 68.77
N PHE A 884 -33.26 -42.57 68.16
CA PHE A 884 -34.04 -43.76 68.49
C PHE A 884 -33.47 -44.42 69.77
N THR A 885 -33.57 -43.75 70.91
CA THR A 885 -33.17 -44.34 72.20
C THR A 885 -34.25 -45.32 72.69
N ALA A 886 -34.16 -46.58 72.27
CA ALA A 886 -34.67 -47.72 73.03
C ALA A 886 -33.46 -48.55 73.51
N SER A 887 -33.21 -48.48 74.82
CA SER A 887 -32.10 -49.07 75.57
C SER A 887 -31.68 -50.48 75.09
N LEU A 888 -30.46 -50.62 74.56
CA LEU A 888 -29.76 -51.90 74.44
C LEU A 888 -29.30 -52.35 75.83
N THR A 889 -30.11 -53.13 76.54
CA THR A 889 -29.60 -53.93 77.67
C THR A 889 -29.55 -55.40 77.30
N ASN A 890 -28.33 -55.90 77.18
CA ASN A 890 -27.99 -57.30 77.01
C ASN A 890 -28.35 -58.07 78.30
N SER A 891 -29.46 -58.80 78.30
CA SER A 891 -29.73 -59.81 79.33
C SER A 891 -30.28 -61.08 78.69
N SER A 892 -29.39 -62.07 78.58
CA SER A 892 -29.60 -63.52 78.49
C SER A 892 -30.88 -64.08 77.87
N SER A 893 -30.65 -64.84 76.78
CA SER A 893 -31.52 -65.86 76.15
C SER A 893 -32.85 -65.38 75.57
N SER A 894 -32.88 -65.27 74.24
CA SER A 894 -33.99 -64.86 73.36
C SER A 894 -33.93 -63.37 72.99
N GLY A 895 -33.05 -63.02 72.04
CA GLY A 895 -32.95 -61.67 71.49
C GLY A 895 -34.19 -61.30 70.67
N PHE A 896 -35.13 -60.58 71.27
CA PHE A 896 -36.25 -59.93 70.57
C PHE A 896 -36.49 -58.52 71.13
N LEU A 897 -36.73 -57.56 70.22
CA LEU A 897 -37.05 -56.16 70.47
C LEU A 897 -38.58 -55.98 70.53
N PHE A 898 -39.10 -55.32 71.56
CA PHE A 898 -40.53 -54.96 71.66
C PHE A 898 -40.70 -53.44 71.55
N ILE A 899 -41.60 -52.97 70.69
CA ILE A 899 -42.05 -51.58 70.65
C ILE A 899 -43.46 -51.51 71.25
N GLN A 900 -43.65 -50.75 72.33
CA GLN A 900 -44.97 -50.38 72.87
C GLN A 900 -45.27 -48.92 72.52
N ASN A 901 -46.46 -48.66 71.97
CA ASN A 901 -47.00 -47.31 71.78
C ASN A 901 -47.80 -46.91 73.03
N THR A 902 -47.30 -45.93 73.78
CA THR A 902 -48.02 -45.29 74.88
C THR A 902 -48.64 -43.98 74.41
N ALA A 903 -49.89 -44.02 73.93
CA ALA A 903 -50.73 -42.83 73.83
C ALA A 903 -51.63 -42.73 75.09
N ALA A 904 -51.70 -41.54 75.68
CA ALA A 904 -52.55 -41.25 76.83
C ALA A 904 -54.05 -41.25 76.44
N PRO A 905 -54.97 -41.64 77.35
CA PRO A 905 -56.40 -41.71 77.04
C PRO A 905 -57.01 -40.30 76.97
N GLY A 906 -57.53 -39.88 75.81
CA GLY A 906 -58.43 -38.72 75.73
C GLY A 906 -58.40 -37.82 74.50
N ALA A 907 -57.50 -37.99 73.52
CA ALA A 907 -57.54 -37.19 72.30
C ALA A 907 -58.35 -37.90 71.20
N ALA A 908 -59.34 -37.22 70.64
CA ALA A 908 -60.19 -37.71 69.56
C ALA A 908 -59.34 -38.10 68.33
N ALA A 909 -59.57 -39.30 67.80
CA ALA A 909 -59.02 -39.73 66.52
C ALA A 909 -59.61 -38.86 65.40
N PRO A 910 -58.80 -38.29 64.48
CA PRO A 910 -59.34 -37.72 63.26
C PRO A 910 -59.95 -38.85 62.42
N THR A 911 -61.25 -38.77 62.22
CA THR A 911 -62.00 -39.58 61.27
C THR A 911 -61.68 -39.14 59.85
N SER A 912 -60.86 -39.92 59.15
CA SER A 912 -60.87 -39.93 57.68
C SER A 912 -61.02 -41.38 57.22
N THR A 913 -62.22 -41.68 56.75
CA THR A 913 -62.60 -42.88 56.02
C THR A 913 -61.66 -43.05 54.82
N LEU A 914 -60.85 -44.11 54.82
CA LEU A 914 -59.95 -44.47 53.73
C LEU A 914 -60.71 -45.32 52.71
N ASP A 915 -60.89 -44.80 51.50
CA ASP A 915 -61.38 -45.54 50.34
C ASP A 915 -60.18 -46.03 49.52
N GLY A 916 -60.32 -47.21 48.92
CA GLY A 916 -59.24 -47.99 48.32
C GLY A 916 -58.52 -47.27 47.17
N GLY A 917 -57.20 -47.18 47.28
CA GLY A 917 -56.29 -46.72 46.24
C GLY A 917 -54.88 -46.58 46.81
N THR A 918 -53.86 -46.96 46.04
CA THR A 918 -52.44 -46.88 46.40
C THR A 918 -52.08 -45.47 46.91
N HIS A 919 -51.87 -45.31 48.22
CA HIS A 919 -51.43 -44.02 48.79
C HIS A 919 -49.90 -43.95 48.71
N ALA A 920 -49.36 -43.58 47.54
CA ALA A 920 -48.07 -42.92 47.51
C ALA A 920 -48.26 -41.52 48.13
N VAL A 921 -47.74 -41.31 49.34
CA VAL A 921 -47.58 -39.94 49.86
C VAL A 921 -46.45 -39.29 49.06
N THR A 922 -46.78 -38.77 47.89
CA THR A 922 -45.86 -37.95 47.10
C THR A 922 -45.89 -36.53 47.67
N GLN A 923 -45.05 -36.23 48.67
CA GLN A 923 -44.67 -34.84 48.89
C GLN A 923 -43.66 -34.45 47.81
N SER A 924 -44.10 -33.71 46.79
CA SER A 924 -43.21 -33.03 45.86
C SER A 924 -42.58 -31.84 46.59
N LEU A 925 -41.35 -32.02 47.11
CA LEU A 925 -40.55 -30.94 47.67
C LEU A 925 -39.71 -30.32 46.53
N VAL A 926 -39.98 -29.06 46.21
CA VAL A 926 -39.32 -28.29 45.15
C VAL A 926 -37.87 -28.02 45.56
N GLY A 927 -36.90 -28.61 44.85
CA GLY A 927 -35.47 -28.28 44.98
C GLY A 927 -35.07 -27.19 43.97
N THR A 928 -33.95 -26.50 44.20
CA THR A 928 -33.51 -25.41 43.32
C THR A 928 -33.14 -25.87 41.91
N ASN A 929 -32.80 -27.16 41.71
CA ASN A 929 -32.29 -27.74 40.44
C ASN A 929 -31.04 -27.03 39.88
N VAL A 930 -30.30 -26.32 40.73
CA VAL A 930 -29.10 -25.56 40.37
C VAL A 930 -27.96 -25.95 41.31
N VAL A 931 -26.77 -26.19 40.76
CA VAL A 931 -25.52 -26.45 41.48
C VAL A 931 -24.68 -25.18 41.47
N ALA A 932 -24.12 -24.81 42.62
CA ALA A 932 -23.17 -23.72 42.76
C ALA A 932 -21.75 -24.22 42.97
N SER A 933 -20.76 -23.52 42.42
CA SER A 933 -19.34 -23.80 42.63
C SER A 933 -18.58 -22.50 42.84
N ALA A 934 -17.60 -22.52 43.76
CA ALA A 934 -16.69 -21.41 43.96
C ALA A 934 -15.59 -21.46 42.90
N ASN A 935 -15.33 -20.32 42.26
CA ASN A 935 -14.34 -20.18 41.20
C ASN A 935 -12.96 -19.86 41.80
N ALA A 936 -11.90 -20.09 41.01
CA ALA A 936 -10.53 -19.81 41.43
C ALA A 936 -10.24 -18.31 41.67
N ASP A 937 -11.04 -17.42 41.08
CA ASP A 937 -10.98 -15.97 41.24
C ASP A 937 -11.72 -15.46 42.49
N GLY A 938 -12.26 -16.36 43.31
CA GLY A 938 -13.06 -16.03 44.51
C GLY A 938 -14.52 -15.68 44.22
N GLY A 939 -14.96 -15.73 42.96
CA GLY A 939 -16.36 -15.62 42.57
C GLY A 939 -17.15 -16.92 42.73
N ILE A 940 -18.41 -16.91 42.29
CA ILE A 940 -19.30 -18.08 42.32
C ILE A 940 -19.98 -18.27 40.97
N SER A 941 -20.13 -19.53 40.54
CA SER A 941 -20.86 -19.90 39.33
C SER A 941 -22.03 -20.81 39.68
N LEU A 942 -23.21 -20.48 39.19
CA LEU A 942 -24.42 -21.30 39.27
C LEU A 942 -24.67 -21.94 37.92
N THR A 943 -24.89 -23.26 37.90
CA THR A 943 -25.21 -24.03 36.70
C THR A 943 -26.40 -24.93 36.98
N ASN A 944 -27.25 -25.21 36.00
CA ASN A 944 -28.30 -26.22 36.19
C ASN A 944 -27.70 -27.57 36.60
N LEU A 945 -28.45 -28.31 37.41
CA LEU A 945 -28.15 -29.70 37.69
C LEU A 945 -28.26 -30.55 36.41
N LYS A 946 -27.43 -31.59 36.29
CA LYS A 946 -27.51 -32.57 35.20
C LYS A 946 -28.93 -33.16 35.06
N GLY A 947 -29.51 -33.09 33.86
CA GLY A 947 -30.91 -33.42 33.54
C GLY A 947 -31.88 -32.22 33.51
N ALA A 948 -31.40 -31.02 33.85
CA ALA A 948 -32.14 -29.76 33.81
C ALA A 948 -31.36 -28.66 33.04
N GLU A 949 -30.38 -29.05 32.23
CA GLU A 949 -29.50 -28.15 31.48
C GLU A 949 -30.31 -27.23 30.56
N GLY A 950 -29.99 -25.94 30.57
CA GLY A 950 -30.63 -24.95 29.70
C GLY A 950 -32.00 -24.46 30.17
N ARG A 951 -32.55 -25.02 31.25
CA ARG A 951 -33.77 -24.49 31.88
C ARG A 951 -33.51 -23.12 32.49
N ASN A 952 -34.54 -22.29 32.50
CA ASN A 952 -34.48 -20.95 33.09
C ASN A 952 -34.11 -21.04 34.59
N ILE A 953 -33.28 -20.10 35.04
CA ILE A 953 -32.92 -19.92 36.44
C ILE A 953 -33.54 -18.61 36.90
N GLU A 954 -34.55 -18.69 37.75
CA GLU A 954 -35.14 -17.51 38.37
C GLU A 954 -34.36 -17.16 39.63
N LEU A 955 -33.78 -15.96 39.66
CA LEU A 955 -33.13 -15.41 40.84
C LEU A 955 -34.02 -14.36 41.48
N GLY A 956 -34.12 -14.41 42.80
CA GLY A 956 -34.87 -13.43 43.59
C GLY A 956 -34.23 -13.15 44.94
N ASN A 957 -34.79 -12.16 45.63
CA ASN A 957 -34.53 -11.92 47.04
C ASN A 957 -35.82 -12.22 47.82
N PRO A 958 -35.85 -13.23 48.71
CA PRO A 958 -37.05 -13.68 49.42
C PRO A 958 -37.82 -12.57 50.17
N ASP A 959 -37.11 -11.54 50.63
CA ASP A 959 -37.70 -10.44 51.39
C ASP A 959 -38.18 -9.26 50.51
N ASN A 960 -37.94 -9.31 49.19
CA ASN A 960 -38.25 -8.27 48.21
C ASN A 960 -37.72 -6.86 48.56
N THR A 961 -36.69 -6.76 49.41
CA THR A 961 -36.16 -5.46 49.88
C THR A 961 -35.13 -4.83 48.94
N SER A 962 -34.66 -5.58 47.93
CA SER A 962 -33.64 -5.13 46.98
C SER A 962 -33.92 -5.66 45.58
N SER A 963 -33.49 -4.91 44.55
CA SER A 963 -33.50 -5.35 43.15
C SER A 963 -32.43 -6.39 42.82
N THR A 964 -31.55 -6.70 43.77
CA THR A 964 -30.44 -7.65 43.61
C THR A 964 -30.39 -8.65 44.77
N ASN A 965 -29.73 -9.79 44.58
CA ASN A 965 -29.64 -10.89 45.55
C ASN A 965 -28.21 -11.06 46.13
N ALA A 966 -27.99 -12.14 46.88
CA ALA A 966 -26.70 -12.49 47.49
C ALA A 966 -25.53 -12.62 46.51
N LEU A 967 -25.80 -12.88 45.22
CA LEU A 967 -24.79 -12.98 44.16
C LEU A 967 -24.45 -11.62 43.54
N GLY A 968 -25.11 -10.53 43.96
CA GLY A 968 -25.01 -9.22 43.31
C GLY A 968 -25.77 -9.10 41.99
N GLN A 969 -26.40 -10.18 41.56
CA GLN A 969 -27.19 -10.27 40.33
C GLN A 969 -28.58 -9.66 40.51
N SER A 970 -29.15 -9.14 39.42
CA SER A 970 -30.53 -8.63 39.39
C SER A 970 -31.55 -9.74 39.62
N ASN A 971 -32.64 -9.42 40.31
CA ASN A 971 -33.74 -10.35 40.53
C ASN A 971 -34.61 -10.46 39.28
N ARG A 972 -34.38 -11.49 38.46
CA ARG A 972 -35.09 -11.78 37.21
C ARG A 972 -34.94 -13.24 36.80
N ILE A 973 -35.65 -13.62 35.75
CA ILE A 973 -35.45 -14.89 35.05
C ILE A 973 -34.23 -14.78 34.14
N TYR A 974 -33.28 -15.69 34.32
CA TYR A 974 -32.11 -15.85 33.48
C TYR A 974 -32.35 -17.03 32.54
N THR A 975 -32.43 -16.79 31.24
CA THR A 975 -32.52 -17.82 30.17
C THR A 975 -31.19 -18.54 29.92
N GLY A 976 -31.19 -19.66 29.20
CA GLY A 976 -29.95 -20.35 28.85
C GLY A 976 -29.28 -19.82 27.59
N ILE A 977 -28.15 -20.41 27.24
CA ILE A 977 -27.45 -20.27 25.95
C ILE A 977 -27.49 -21.61 25.21
N LEU A 978 -27.36 -21.55 23.89
CA LEU A 978 -27.24 -22.69 22.99
C LEU A 978 -25.77 -22.82 22.56
N ASN A 979 -25.25 -24.04 22.65
CA ASN A 979 -24.02 -24.45 21.98
C ASN A 979 -24.40 -25.39 20.83
N ILE A 980 -24.27 -24.93 19.61
CA ILE A 980 -24.64 -25.67 18.41
C ILE A 980 -23.36 -26.07 17.69
N SER A 981 -23.19 -27.37 17.46
CA SER A 981 -21.98 -27.92 16.86
C SER A 981 -22.30 -28.76 15.63
N SER A 982 -21.41 -28.73 14.64
CA SER A 982 -21.47 -29.55 13.43
C SER A 982 -20.05 -29.93 13.00
N ASP A 983 -19.92 -31.09 12.38
CA ASP A 983 -18.61 -31.57 11.88
C ASP A 983 -18.23 -30.86 10.55
N ASP A 984 -19.18 -30.19 9.89
CA ASP A 984 -18.99 -29.45 8.63
C ASP A 984 -19.35 -27.97 8.79
N LYS A 985 -20.65 -27.63 8.81
CA LYS A 985 -21.14 -26.26 9.01
C LYS A 985 -22.45 -26.19 9.79
N VAL A 986 -22.68 -25.04 10.40
CA VAL A 986 -23.95 -24.62 11.00
C VAL A 986 -24.38 -23.35 10.27
N ARG A 987 -25.33 -23.50 9.34
CA ARG A 987 -25.83 -22.41 8.50
C ARG A 987 -27.33 -22.24 8.72
N PHE A 988 -27.72 -21.17 9.40
CA PHE A 988 -29.11 -20.73 9.46
C PHE A 988 -29.37 -19.72 8.34
N THR A 989 -30.40 -19.95 7.53
CA THR A 989 -30.88 -18.99 6.52
C THR A 989 -32.38 -18.78 6.65
N PHE A 990 -32.89 -17.71 6.03
CA PHE A 990 -34.33 -17.40 6.09
C PHE A 990 -35.13 -18.17 5.02
N GLY A 991 -36.33 -18.59 5.39
CA GLY A 991 -37.39 -18.96 4.46
C GLY A 991 -38.16 -17.74 3.96
N SER A 992 -39.20 -17.96 3.15
CA SER A 992 -39.99 -16.87 2.56
C SER A 992 -40.72 -15.98 3.57
N SER A 993 -40.96 -16.48 4.78
CA SER A 993 -41.56 -15.74 5.90
C SER A 993 -40.59 -15.41 7.03
N GLY A 994 -39.30 -15.75 6.89
CA GLY A 994 -38.30 -15.55 7.93
C GLY A 994 -37.85 -14.10 8.05
N GLN A 995 -37.56 -13.68 9.29
CA GLN A 995 -37.10 -12.33 9.64
C GLN A 995 -35.88 -12.41 10.56
N ALA A 996 -35.07 -11.35 10.60
CA ALA A 996 -33.91 -11.27 11.48
C ALA A 996 -34.26 -11.49 12.97
N ALA A 997 -35.46 -11.08 13.39
CA ALA A 997 -35.99 -11.33 14.73
C ALA A 997 -36.13 -12.83 15.07
N ASP A 998 -36.36 -13.71 14.10
CA ASP A 998 -36.44 -15.16 14.34
C ASP A 998 -35.08 -15.75 14.79
N LEU A 999 -33.96 -15.20 14.28
CA LEU A 999 -32.60 -15.58 14.74
C LEU A 999 -32.27 -14.95 16.09
N ALA A 1000 -32.68 -13.70 16.30
CA ALA A 1000 -32.51 -13.03 17.59
C ALA A 1000 -33.22 -13.78 18.73
N GLU A 1001 -34.36 -14.42 18.45
CA GLU A 1001 -35.09 -15.22 19.43
C GLU A 1001 -34.25 -16.37 20.00
N ILE A 1002 -33.46 -17.04 19.14
CA ILE A 1002 -32.52 -18.10 19.54
C ILE A 1002 -31.13 -17.57 19.95
N GLY A 1003 -30.99 -16.25 20.13
CA GLY A 1003 -29.76 -15.59 20.57
C GLY A 1003 -28.66 -15.54 19.52
N LEU A 1004 -29.02 -15.50 18.23
CA LEU A 1004 -28.07 -15.37 17.11
C LEU A 1004 -28.26 -14.04 16.38
N GLU A 1005 -27.16 -13.39 16.03
CA GLU A 1005 -27.16 -12.20 15.17
C GLU A 1005 -27.46 -12.57 13.71
N THR A 1006 -27.98 -11.60 12.95
CA THR A 1006 -28.18 -11.77 11.50
C THR A 1006 -26.99 -11.22 10.75
N GLY A 1007 -26.28 -12.07 10.02
CA GLY A 1007 -25.13 -11.71 9.21
C GLY A 1007 -25.35 -11.87 7.70
N LEU A 1008 -24.54 -11.12 6.97
CA LEU A 1008 -24.25 -11.27 5.55
C LEU A 1008 -22.79 -11.74 5.43
N TYR A 1009 -22.59 -12.91 4.82
CA TYR A 1009 -21.28 -13.52 4.67
C TYR A 1009 -20.97 -13.73 3.18
N ILE A 1010 -19.82 -13.23 2.73
CA ILE A 1010 -19.26 -13.43 1.38
C ILE A 1010 -17.83 -13.92 1.57
N LYS A 1011 -17.56 -15.17 1.19
CA LYS A 1011 -16.22 -15.77 1.36
C LYS A 1011 -15.28 -15.44 0.21
N GLU A 1012 -15.81 -15.42 -0.99
CA GLU A 1012 -15.05 -15.22 -2.22
C GLU A 1012 -14.70 -13.74 -2.41
N THR A 1013 -13.74 -13.47 -3.31
CA THR A 1013 -13.44 -12.11 -3.74
C THR A 1013 -14.63 -11.55 -4.51
N VAL A 1014 -15.11 -10.39 -4.10
CA VAL A 1014 -16.18 -9.67 -4.77
C VAL A 1014 -15.67 -9.12 -6.11
N GLY A 1015 -16.30 -9.52 -7.22
CA GLY A 1015 -15.88 -9.13 -8.57
C GLY A 1015 -16.45 -7.79 -9.07
N GLU A 1016 -17.48 -7.26 -8.40
CA GLU A 1016 -18.17 -6.02 -8.76
C GLU A 1016 -18.58 -5.23 -7.52
N ASP A 1017 -18.79 -3.93 -7.63
CA ASP A 1017 -19.24 -3.13 -6.49
C ASP A 1017 -20.68 -3.51 -6.09
N LEU A 1018 -20.85 -3.87 -4.81
CA LEU A 1018 -22.16 -4.26 -4.25
C LEU A 1018 -22.70 -3.17 -3.33
N ALA A 1019 -23.92 -2.72 -3.60
CA ALA A 1019 -24.71 -1.87 -2.73
C ALA A 1019 -25.46 -2.71 -1.69
N VAL A 1020 -25.22 -2.44 -0.41
CA VAL A 1020 -25.91 -3.09 0.71
C VAL A 1020 -26.89 -2.10 1.34
N PHE A 1021 -28.19 -2.38 1.15
CA PHE A 1021 -29.28 -1.63 1.76
C PHE A 1021 -29.72 -2.31 3.05
N LEU A 1022 -29.99 -1.51 4.08
CA LEU A 1022 -30.71 -1.93 5.26
C LEU A 1022 -32.14 -1.42 5.14
N THR A 1023 -33.10 -2.31 4.90
CA THR A 1023 -34.51 -1.91 4.75
C THR A 1023 -35.32 -2.38 5.95
N GLY A 1024 -36.46 -1.72 6.23
CA GLY A 1024 -37.26 -1.94 7.43
C GLY A 1024 -37.37 -0.69 8.31
N GLU A 1025 -38.20 -0.76 9.33
CA GLU A 1025 -38.36 0.29 10.34
C GLU A 1025 -37.49 -0.02 11.57
N GLY A 1026 -36.74 0.97 12.04
CA GLY A 1026 -35.92 0.87 13.24
C GLY A 1026 -34.45 1.19 13.02
N ALA A 1027 -33.64 0.81 14.00
CA ALA A 1027 -32.18 0.94 13.98
C ALA A 1027 -31.55 -0.39 14.35
N ALA A 1028 -30.37 -0.68 13.78
CA ALA A 1028 -29.56 -1.82 14.17
C ALA A 1028 -28.09 -1.40 14.25
N SER A 1029 -27.34 -2.14 15.08
CA SER A 1029 -25.89 -2.01 15.14
C SER A 1029 -25.25 -2.98 14.17
N ILE A 1030 -24.26 -2.51 13.41
CA ILE A 1030 -23.59 -3.31 12.38
C ILE A 1030 -22.11 -3.44 12.73
N SER A 1031 -21.61 -4.68 12.76
CA SER A 1031 -20.17 -4.98 12.84
C SER A 1031 -19.67 -5.52 11.50
N THR A 1032 -18.40 -5.24 11.19
CA THR A 1032 -17.81 -5.48 9.87
C THR A 1032 -16.47 -6.19 10.01
N ALA A 1033 -16.24 -7.21 9.20
CA ALA A 1033 -14.93 -7.81 9.00
C ALA A 1033 -14.72 -8.16 7.53
N PHE A 1034 -13.49 -8.01 7.05
CA PHE A 1034 -13.13 -8.24 5.65
C PHE A 1034 -11.62 -8.43 5.51
N THR A 1035 -11.16 -8.91 4.36
CA THR A 1035 -9.75 -8.96 4.01
C THR A 1035 -9.53 -8.05 2.80
N GLU A 1036 -8.67 -7.04 2.97
CA GLU A 1036 -8.16 -6.25 1.84
C GLU A 1036 -7.05 -7.05 1.15
N GLN A 1037 -7.16 -7.22 -0.15
CA GLN A 1037 -6.10 -7.77 -0.96
C GLN A 1037 -5.46 -6.61 -1.72
N ASP A 1038 -4.14 -6.42 -1.57
CA ASP A 1038 -3.40 -5.48 -2.43
C ASP A 1038 -3.63 -5.92 -3.88
N MET A 1039 -4.43 -5.13 -4.60
CA MET A 1039 -4.77 -5.43 -5.98
C MET A 1039 -3.56 -5.14 -6.85
N ASP A 1040 -2.84 -6.18 -7.25
CA ASP A 1040 -1.81 -6.12 -8.30
C ASP A 1040 -2.53 -6.08 -9.66
N PRO A 1041 -2.60 -4.92 -10.34
CA PRO A 1041 -3.31 -4.79 -11.62
C PRO A 1041 -2.72 -5.70 -12.70
N SER A 1042 -1.46 -6.13 -12.52
CA SER A 1042 -0.77 -7.02 -13.44
C SER A 1042 -1.16 -8.50 -13.28
N LYS A 1043 -1.86 -8.88 -12.22
CA LYS A 1043 -2.37 -10.26 -12.00
C LYS A 1043 -3.88 -10.40 -12.19
N GLU A 1044 -4.60 -9.29 -12.34
CA GLU A 1044 -6.07 -9.22 -12.40
C GLU A 1044 -6.67 -9.56 -13.79
N LEU A 1045 -5.91 -9.50 -14.88
CA LEU A 1045 -6.43 -9.89 -16.20
C LEU A 1045 -6.74 -11.40 -16.33
N GLN A 1046 -6.38 -12.22 -15.32
CA GLN A 1046 -6.83 -13.61 -15.22
C GLN A 1046 -8.16 -13.78 -14.44
N LYS A 1047 -8.76 -12.69 -13.93
CA LYS A 1047 -10.04 -12.71 -13.18
C LYS A 1047 -11.20 -12.01 -13.88
N ASP A 1048 -10.94 -11.02 -14.75
CA ASP A 1048 -12.00 -10.40 -15.58
C ASP A 1048 -12.41 -11.36 -16.69
N SER A 1049 -13.53 -12.06 -16.46
CA SER A 1049 -13.98 -13.16 -17.29
C SER A 1049 -14.47 -12.67 -18.67
N PRO A 1050 -14.22 -13.42 -19.76
CA PRO A 1050 -14.74 -13.10 -21.07
C PRO A 1050 -16.27 -12.94 -21.03
N PHE A 1051 -16.80 -11.93 -21.71
CA PHE A 1051 -18.24 -11.65 -21.73
C PHE A 1051 -18.76 -11.52 -23.16
N VAL A 1052 -20.04 -11.81 -23.34
CA VAL A 1052 -20.72 -11.69 -24.64
C VAL A 1052 -21.79 -10.62 -24.56
N VAL A 1053 -21.74 -9.69 -25.51
CA VAL A 1053 -22.81 -8.73 -25.77
C VAL A 1053 -23.74 -9.33 -26.81
N SER A 1054 -25.00 -9.57 -26.45
CA SER A 1054 -26.02 -10.14 -27.34
C SER A 1054 -27.16 -9.17 -27.58
N PHE A 1055 -27.49 -8.90 -28.85
CA PHE A 1055 -28.58 -8.00 -29.22
C PHE A 1055 -29.90 -8.75 -29.30
N ILE A 1056 -30.77 -8.53 -28.31
CA ILE A 1056 -32.11 -9.12 -28.24
C ILE A 1056 -33.14 -8.33 -29.06
N SER A 1057 -32.82 -7.07 -29.39
CA SER A 1057 -33.57 -6.25 -30.33
C SER A 1057 -32.65 -5.21 -30.99
N ASP A 1058 -33.20 -4.46 -31.94
CA ASP A 1058 -32.55 -3.31 -32.58
C ASP A 1058 -32.17 -2.16 -31.61
N THR A 1059 -32.71 -2.17 -30.39
CA THR A 1059 -32.46 -1.15 -29.36
C THR A 1059 -32.13 -1.76 -28.00
N GLN A 1060 -31.98 -3.07 -27.85
CA GLN A 1060 -31.66 -3.68 -26.56
C GLN A 1060 -30.59 -4.76 -26.69
N TYR A 1061 -29.70 -4.80 -25.71
CA TYR A 1061 -28.67 -5.82 -25.59
C TYR A 1061 -28.60 -6.38 -24.17
N THR A 1062 -28.04 -7.58 -24.07
CA THR A 1062 -27.67 -8.22 -22.82
C THR A 1062 -26.15 -8.41 -22.76
N ILE A 1063 -25.60 -8.32 -21.56
CA ILE A 1063 -24.22 -8.72 -21.28
C ILE A 1063 -24.30 -10.02 -20.48
N THR A 1064 -23.57 -11.03 -20.94
CA THR A 1064 -23.50 -12.34 -20.28
C THR A 1064 -22.04 -12.69 -20.02
N ASP A 1065 -21.72 -13.02 -18.78
CA ASP A 1065 -20.44 -13.60 -18.41
C ASP A 1065 -20.33 -15.02 -18.98
N THR A 1066 -19.26 -15.31 -19.72
CA THR A 1066 -19.16 -16.61 -20.42
C THR A 1066 -18.62 -17.74 -19.55
N ARG A 1067 -18.01 -17.44 -18.39
CA ARG A 1067 -17.48 -18.45 -17.48
C ARG A 1067 -18.57 -19.07 -16.63
N SER A 1068 -19.42 -18.22 -16.06
CA SER A 1068 -20.54 -18.61 -15.18
C SER A 1068 -21.88 -18.72 -15.93
N GLU A 1069 -21.92 -18.32 -17.20
CA GLU A 1069 -23.15 -18.17 -17.99
C GLU A 1069 -24.18 -17.19 -17.34
N THR A 1070 -23.70 -16.30 -16.47
CA THR A 1070 -24.53 -15.35 -15.72
C THR A 1070 -24.93 -14.16 -16.59
N LEU A 1071 -26.23 -13.83 -16.62
CA LEU A 1071 -26.75 -12.60 -17.22
C LEU A 1071 -26.50 -11.43 -16.26
N VAL A 1072 -25.53 -10.57 -16.58
CA VAL A 1072 -25.10 -9.49 -15.70
C VAL A 1072 -25.87 -8.19 -15.94
N ALA A 1073 -26.24 -7.89 -17.18
CA ALA A 1073 -26.96 -6.66 -17.51
C ALA A 1073 -27.90 -6.82 -18.71
N LYS A 1074 -28.96 -6.01 -18.73
CA LYS A 1074 -29.86 -5.83 -19.87
C LYS A 1074 -30.17 -4.34 -20.04
N ARG A 1075 -29.82 -3.79 -21.19
CA ARG A 1075 -29.73 -2.34 -21.44
C ARG A 1075 -30.29 -1.93 -22.79
N GLU A 1076 -30.64 -0.65 -22.91
CA GLU A 1076 -30.93 -0.01 -24.19
C GLU A 1076 -29.63 0.32 -24.96
N PHE A 1077 -29.64 0.13 -26.29
CA PHE A 1077 -28.56 0.43 -27.21
C PHE A 1077 -28.81 1.75 -27.94
N ILE A 1078 -27.81 2.63 -27.94
CA ILE A 1078 -27.81 3.89 -28.68
C ILE A 1078 -26.59 3.90 -29.61
N LEU A 1079 -26.82 4.08 -30.91
CA LEU A 1079 -25.75 4.10 -31.90
C LEU A 1079 -24.78 5.27 -31.66
N GLY A 1080 -23.48 4.98 -31.62
CA GLY A 1080 -22.42 5.96 -31.38
C GLY A 1080 -22.09 6.17 -29.90
N GLU A 1081 -22.87 5.61 -28.98
CA GLU A 1081 -22.50 5.53 -27.56
C GLU A 1081 -21.75 4.22 -27.27
N PRO A 1082 -20.66 4.29 -26.48
CA PRO A 1082 -19.92 3.09 -26.10
C PRO A 1082 -20.73 2.19 -25.16
N ILE A 1083 -20.64 0.88 -25.38
CA ILE A 1083 -21.10 -0.12 -24.42
C ILE A 1083 -20.00 -0.28 -23.37
N LYS A 1084 -20.29 0.09 -22.13
CA LYS A 1084 -19.34 0.02 -21.01
C LYS A 1084 -19.70 -1.11 -20.06
N TYR A 1085 -18.73 -1.92 -19.70
CA TYR A 1085 -18.91 -2.95 -18.68
C TYR A 1085 -17.58 -3.15 -17.95
N GLN A 1086 -17.58 -3.01 -16.63
CA GLN A 1086 -16.37 -2.97 -15.83
C GLN A 1086 -15.35 -1.96 -16.41
N ASN A 1087 -14.13 -2.40 -16.72
CA ASN A 1087 -13.08 -1.55 -17.30
C ASN A 1087 -13.07 -1.57 -18.85
N PHE A 1088 -14.04 -2.25 -19.47
CA PHE A 1088 -14.12 -2.40 -20.91
C PHE A 1088 -15.06 -1.38 -21.54
N THR A 1089 -14.59 -0.82 -22.65
CA THR A 1089 -15.40 0.02 -23.54
C THR A 1089 -15.44 -0.63 -24.92
N LEU A 1090 -16.62 -1.11 -25.31
CA LEU A 1090 -16.91 -1.63 -26.64
C LEU A 1090 -17.56 -0.53 -27.49
N MET A 1091 -16.99 -0.26 -28.66
CA MET A 1091 -17.57 0.63 -29.67
C MET A 1091 -18.00 -0.18 -30.88
N LEU A 1092 -19.22 0.05 -31.38
CA LEU A 1092 -19.71 -0.54 -32.62
C LEU A 1092 -19.72 0.51 -33.74
N ASP A 1093 -19.23 0.14 -34.92
CA ASP A 1093 -19.12 1.03 -36.09
C ASP A 1093 -20.43 1.18 -36.88
N ALA A 1094 -21.35 0.24 -36.73
CA ALA A 1094 -22.65 0.20 -37.39
C ALA A 1094 -23.74 -0.34 -36.45
N LYS A 1095 -25.01 -0.17 -36.87
CA LYS A 1095 -26.16 -0.64 -36.08
C LYS A 1095 -26.25 -2.18 -36.15
N PRO A 1096 -26.24 -2.89 -35.00
CA PRO A 1096 -26.43 -4.33 -34.94
C PRO A 1096 -27.90 -4.72 -35.19
N SER A 1097 -28.12 -5.97 -35.59
CA SER A 1097 -29.43 -6.59 -35.80
C SER A 1097 -29.81 -7.53 -34.65
N THR A 1098 -31.11 -7.79 -34.51
CA THR A 1098 -31.60 -8.77 -33.53
C THR A 1098 -30.97 -10.15 -33.77
N GLY A 1099 -30.31 -10.70 -32.74
CA GLY A 1099 -29.60 -11.98 -32.77
C GLY A 1099 -28.08 -11.85 -32.96
N ASP A 1100 -27.56 -10.65 -33.23
CA ASP A 1100 -26.11 -10.44 -33.31
C ASP A 1100 -25.44 -10.57 -31.94
N THR A 1101 -24.26 -11.18 -31.91
CA THR A 1101 -23.47 -11.39 -30.69
C THR A 1101 -22.01 -11.02 -30.91
N PHE A 1102 -21.41 -10.39 -29.91
CA PHE A 1102 -20.01 -9.95 -29.89
C PHE A 1102 -19.37 -10.46 -28.60
N ALA A 1103 -18.44 -11.39 -28.72
CA ALA A 1103 -17.68 -11.92 -27.59
C ALA A 1103 -16.45 -11.04 -27.35
N ILE A 1104 -16.20 -10.67 -26.09
CA ILE A 1104 -14.99 -10.00 -25.65
C ILE A 1104 -14.18 -11.07 -24.93
N GLU A 1105 -13.08 -11.48 -25.55
CA GLU A 1105 -12.27 -12.60 -25.11
C GLU A 1105 -10.80 -12.20 -24.95
N GLU A 1106 -10.08 -12.98 -24.15
CA GLU A 1106 -8.62 -12.85 -24.04
C GLU A 1106 -7.97 -13.06 -25.41
N ASN A 1107 -7.04 -12.17 -25.74
CA ASN A 1107 -6.29 -12.25 -26.98
C ASN A 1107 -5.09 -13.21 -26.84
N ILE A 1108 -5.38 -14.47 -26.52
CA ILE A 1108 -4.40 -15.52 -26.17
C ILE A 1108 -3.38 -15.76 -27.30
N ASP A 1109 -3.76 -15.53 -28.55
CA ASP A 1109 -2.87 -15.66 -29.71
C ASP A 1109 -2.14 -14.37 -30.07
N GLY A 1110 -2.44 -13.25 -29.41
CA GLY A 1110 -1.85 -11.95 -29.71
C GLY A 1110 -2.18 -11.48 -31.14
N VAL A 1111 -3.34 -11.84 -31.69
CA VAL A 1111 -3.75 -11.48 -33.07
C VAL A 1111 -5.03 -10.62 -33.04
N GLY A 1112 -5.23 -9.76 -34.03
CA GLY A 1112 -6.54 -9.15 -34.30
C GLY A 1112 -6.91 -7.87 -33.53
N ASN A 1113 -6.44 -7.66 -32.29
CA ASN A 1113 -6.53 -6.35 -31.64
C ASN A 1113 -5.14 -5.69 -31.57
N ASN A 1114 -4.91 -4.73 -32.46
CA ASN A 1114 -3.68 -3.94 -32.57
C ASN A 1114 -3.64 -2.71 -31.64
N GLY A 1115 -4.53 -2.64 -30.64
CA GLY A 1115 -4.68 -1.47 -29.79
C GLY A 1115 -3.38 -1.05 -29.10
N ASN A 1116 -2.53 -2.00 -28.69
CA ASN A 1116 -1.29 -1.65 -27.99
C ASN A 1116 -0.26 -0.93 -28.89
N ILE A 1117 -0.02 -1.43 -30.10
CA ILE A 1117 0.89 -0.75 -31.04
C ILE A 1117 0.30 0.57 -31.56
N LEU A 1118 -1.03 0.72 -31.62
CA LEU A 1118 -1.67 2.01 -31.90
C LEU A 1118 -1.41 3.04 -30.80
N LEU A 1119 -1.42 2.64 -29.53
CA LEU A 1119 -1.02 3.53 -28.43
C LEU A 1119 0.42 4.01 -28.61
N MET A 1120 1.33 3.15 -29.10
CA MET A 1120 2.70 3.56 -29.42
C MET A 1120 2.75 4.58 -30.56
N VAL A 1121 1.92 4.42 -31.59
CA VAL A 1121 1.82 5.40 -32.69
C VAL A 1121 1.30 6.74 -32.18
N ASP A 1122 0.33 6.73 -31.27
CA ASP A 1122 -0.27 7.93 -30.70
C ASP A 1122 0.72 8.76 -29.87
N LEU A 1123 1.76 8.14 -29.29
CA LEU A 1123 2.85 8.85 -28.59
C LEU A 1123 3.54 9.90 -29.47
N GLN A 1124 3.55 9.72 -30.79
CA GLN A 1124 4.14 10.69 -31.71
C GLN A 1124 3.56 12.11 -31.53
N ASN A 1125 2.25 12.19 -31.23
CA ASN A 1125 1.52 13.46 -31.13
C ASN A 1125 1.06 13.80 -29.70
N LYS A 1126 1.28 12.90 -28.74
CA LYS A 1126 0.82 13.06 -27.35
C LYS A 1126 1.73 14.05 -26.59
N PRO A 1127 1.19 15.02 -25.84
CA PRO A 1127 1.99 16.00 -25.10
C PRO A 1127 2.54 15.43 -23.78
N ILE A 1128 3.55 14.57 -23.86
CA ILE A 1128 4.13 13.84 -22.72
C ILE A 1128 5.39 14.50 -22.14
N VAL A 1129 6.08 15.35 -22.91
CA VAL A 1129 7.27 16.05 -22.42
C VAL A 1129 6.82 17.26 -21.59
N GLY A 1130 7.04 17.20 -20.28
CA GLY A 1130 6.63 18.25 -19.33
C GLY A 1130 5.12 18.48 -19.28
N GLY A 1131 4.30 17.57 -19.82
CA GLY A 1131 2.84 17.65 -19.89
C GLY A 1131 2.26 18.59 -20.96
N TYR A 1132 3.08 19.19 -21.81
CA TYR A 1132 2.63 20.22 -22.77
C TYR A 1132 3.15 20.05 -24.21
N GLN A 1133 4.15 19.19 -24.46
CA GLN A 1133 4.81 19.05 -25.76
C GLN A 1133 4.96 17.58 -26.19
N SER A 1134 4.88 17.32 -27.49
CA SER A 1134 5.22 16.00 -28.06
C SER A 1134 6.74 15.78 -28.04
N ILE A 1135 7.18 14.52 -28.19
CA ILE A 1135 8.61 14.16 -28.26
C ILE A 1135 9.29 14.90 -29.44
N GLY A 1136 8.63 14.96 -30.59
CA GLY A 1136 9.15 15.67 -31.77
C GLY A 1136 9.27 17.17 -31.55
N ASP A 1137 8.24 17.79 -30.96
CA ASP A 1137 8.25 19.24 -30.67
C ASP A 1137 9.33 19.61 -29.65
N ALA A 1138 9.51 18.78 -28.61
CA ALA A 1138 10.55 18.99 -27.61
C ALA A 1138 11.95 18.96 -28.23
N TYR A 1139 12.22 18.01 -29.14
CA TYR A 1139 13.50 17.98 -29.86
C TYR A 1139 13.72 19.24 -30.72
N ILE A 1140 12.68 19.69 -31.43
CA ILE A 1140 12.74 20.91 -32.24
C ILE A 1140 12.97 22.15 -31.36
N ASP A 1141 12.41 22.20 -30.16
CA ASP A 1141 12.61 23.30 -29.22
C ASP A 1141 14.06 23.38 -28.70
N ILE A 1142 14.71 22.24 -28.47
CA ILE A 1142 16.15 22.20 -28.12
C ILE A 1142 16.97 22.83 -29.25
N VAL A 1143 16.76 22.37 -30.49
CA VAL A 1143 17.46 22.90 -31.68
C VAL A 1143 17.13 24.37 -31.90
N GLY A 1144 15.88 24.77 -31.71
CA GLY A 1144 15.42 26.14 -31.83
C GLY A 1144 16.05 27.07 -30.79
N THR A 1145 16.17 26.63 -29.54
CA THR A 1145 16.81 27.39 -28.46
C THR A 1145 18.28 27.63 -28.75
N VAL A 1146 19.02 26.58 -29.14
CA VAL A 1146 20.44 26.71 -29.54
C VAL A 1146 20.57 27.58 -30.80
N GLY A 1147 19.68 27.40 -31.78
CA GLY A 1147 19.59 28.23 -33.00
C GLY A 1147 19.41 29.72 -32.73
N ASN A 1148 18.52 30.05 -31.80
CA ASN A 1148 18.27 31.42 -31.36
C ASN A 1148 19.50 32.01 -30.65
N LYS A 1149 20.17 31.22 -29.79
CA LYS A 1149 21.42 31.63 -29.11
C LYS A 1149 22.56 31.86 -30.09
N ALA A 1150 22.74 30.98 -31.08
CA ALA A 1150 23.74 31.14 -32.13
C ALA A 1150 23.49 32.42 -32.96
N THR A 1151 22.24 32.62 -33.39
CA THR A 1151 21.84 33.80 -34.16
C THR A 1151 22.05 35.10 -33.37
N LEU A 1152 21.66 35.12 -32.09
CA LEU A 1152 21.88 36.27 -31.21
C LEU A 1152 23.37 36.57 -31.01
N SER A 1153 24.19 35.53 -30.83
CA SER A 1153 25.64 35.68 -30.66
C SER A 1153 26.30 36.21 -31.93
N ARG A 1154 25.84 35.75 -33.11
CA ARG A 1154 26.31 36.28 -34.41
C ARG A 1154 25.95 37.74 -34.61
N ILE A 1155 24.71 38.14 -34.32
CA ILE A 1155 24.29 39.54 -34.41
C ILE A 1155 25.10 40.40 -33.42
N SER A 1156 25.34 39.89 -32.21
CA SER A 1156 26.14 40.58 -31.20
C SER A 1156 27.60 40.73 -31.64
N LYS A 1157 28.17 39.69 -32.27
CA LYS A 1157 29.50 39.74 -32.88
C LYS A 1157 29.60 40.83 -33.94
N GLU A 1158 28.68 40.83 -34.92
CA GLU A 1158 28.64 41.83 -36.00
C GLU A 1158 28.51 43.27 -35.44
N ALA A 1159 27.71 43.46 -34.40
CA ALA A 1159 27.55 44.77 -33.76
C ALA A 1159 28.81 45.19 -32.97
N LEU A 1160 29.42 44.27 -32.23
CA LEU A 1160 30.64 44.53 -31.45
C LEU A 1160 31.87 44.73 -32.33
N GLU A 1161 31.90 44.14 -33.53
CA GLU A 1161 32.93 44.36 -34.53
C GLU A 1161 32.96 45.84 -34.96
N VAL A 1162 31.79 46.45 -35.19
CA VAL A 1162 31.68 47.89 -35.48
C VAL A 1162 32.17 48.75 -34.31
N VAL A 1163 31.85 48.35 -33.06
CA VAL A 1163 32.32 49.08 -31.85
C VAL A 1163 33.83 48.94 -31.70
N TYR A 1164 34.39 47.78 -32.01
CA TYR A 1164 35.82 47.55 -32.02
C TYR A 1164 36.52 48.41 -33.08
N GLU A 1165 36.03 48.43 -34.32
CA GLU A 1165 36.57 49.29 -35.39
C GLU A 1165 36.55 50.78 -35.01
N GLN A 1166 35.46 51.26 -34.41
CA GLN A 1166 35.37 52.64 -33.92
C GLN A 1166 36.41 52.93 -32.81
N ALA A 1167 36.66 51.98 -31.92
CA ALA A 1167 37.67 52.12 -30.89
C ALA A 1167 39.10 52.13 -31.47
N VAL A 1168 39.36 51.33 -32.51
CA VAL A 1168 40.62 51.34 -33.27
C VAL A 1168 40.82 52.71 -33.92
N GLU A 1169 39.82 53.23 -34.63
CA GLU A 1169 39.87 54.57 -35.26
C GLU A 1169 40.10 55.68 -34.24
N ALA A 1170 39.41 55.63 -33.10
CA ALA A 1170 39.58 56.61 -32.02
C ALA A 1170 41.01 56.58 -31.46
N LYS A 1171 41.57 55.39 -31.21
CA LYS A 1171 42.95 55.22 -30.75
C LYS A 1171 43.95 55.69 -31.81
N ASP A 1172 43.73 55.40 -33.09
CA ASP A 1172 44.63 55.78 -34.18
C ASP A 1172 44.57 57.28 -34.49
N SER A 1173 43.46 57.96 -34.23
CA SER A 1173 43.37 59.42 -34.33
C SER A 1173 44.31 60.16 -33.36
N VAL A 1174 44.67 59.52 -32.24
CA VAL A 1174 45.58 60.07 -31.23
C VAL A 1174 47.00 59.55 -31.41
N SER A 1175 47.13 58.22 -31.53
CA SER A 1175 48.42 57.51 -31.46
C SER A 1175 48.92 57.00 -32.82
N GLY A 1176 48.10 57.06 -33.86
CA GLY A 1176 48.44 56.60 -35.20
C GLY A 1176 49.39 57.56 -35.93
N VAL A 1177 50.19 57.00 -36.83
CA VAL A 1177 51.11 57.78 -37.66
C VAL A 1177 50.40 58.16 -38.97
N SER A 1178 50.16 59.45 -39.19
CA SER A 1178 49.60 59.96 -40.46
C SER A 1178 50.73 60.47 -41.36
N LEU A 1179 50.90 59.86 -42.54
CA LEU A 1179 51.93 60.28 -43.51
C LEU A 1179 51.83 61.76 -43.88
N ASP A 1180 50.61 62.28 -44.05
CA ASP A 1180 50.39 63.68 -44.41
C ASP A 1180 50.79 64.63 -43.27
N SER A 1181 50.42 64.29 -42.02
CA SER A 1181 50.81 65.06 -40.84
C SER A 1181 52.32 65.01 -40.62
N GLU A 1182 52.92 63.83 -40.72
CA GLU A 1182 54.37 63.66 -40.55
C GLU A 1182 55.16 64.36 -41.66
N ALA A 1183 54.69 64.34 -42.90
CA ALA A 1183 55.31 65.07 -44.01
C ALA A 1183 55.24 66.59 -43.79
N ALA A 1184 54.09 67.11 -43.32
CA ALA A 1184 53.95 68.52 -42.98
C ALA A 1184 54.88 68.92 -41.81
N ASP A 1185 54.96 68.11 -40.75
CA ASP A 1185 55.87 68.31 -39.62
C ASP A 1185 57.34 68.25 -40.06
N LEU A 1186 57.69 67.31 -40.94
CA LEU A 1186 59.03 67.18 -41.51
C LEU A 1186 59.44 68.45 -42.26
N ILE A 1187 58.57 68.99 -43.12
CA ILE A 1187 58.82 70.24 -43.85
C ILE A 1187 58.94 71.42 -42.85
N ARG A 1188 58.03 71.51 -41.87
CA ARG A 1188 58.03 72.56 -40.84
C ARG A 1188 59.34 72.56 -40.06
N PHE A 1189 59.79 71.42 -39.56
CA PHE A 1189 61.03 71.30 -38.80
C PHE A 1189 62.27 71.50 -39.68
N GLN A 1190 62.25 71.10 -40.96
CA GLN A 1190 63.33 71.40 -41.91
C GLN A 1190 63.50 72.91 -42.12
N GLN A 1191 62.40 73.62 -42.35
CA GLN A 1191 62.41 75.09 -42.50
C GLN A 1191 62.87 75.77 -41.21
N ALA A 1192 62.37 75.34 -40.05
CA ALA A 1192 62.75 75.90 -38.75
C ALA A 1192 64.23 75.64 -38.39
N TYR A 1193 64.75 74.46 -38.75
CA TYR A 1193 66.17 74.12 -38.63
C TYR A 1193 67.04 75.03 -39.51
N GLN A 1194 66.68 75.21 -40.79
CA GLN A 1194 67.39 76.09 -41.73
C GLN A 1194 67.39 77.55 -41.26
N ALA A 1195 66.24 78.05 -40.80
CA ALA A 1195 66.11 79.40 -40.25
C ALA A 1195 66.99 79.60 -39.01
N SER A 1196 66.99 78.64 -38.07
CA SER A 1196 67.81 78.69 -36.86
C SER A 1196 69.32 78.62 -37.18
N ALA A 1197 69.71 77.83 -38.19
CA ALA A 1197 71.07 77.78 -38.70
C ALA A 1197 71.51 79.12 -39.33
N GLN A 1198 70.64 79.80 -40.08
CA GLN A 1198 70.91 81.15 -40.60
C GLN A 1198 71.06 82.20 -39.49
N VAL A 1199 70.27 82.10 -38.41
CA VAL A 1199 70.40 82.97 -37.22
C VAL A 1199 71.76 82.76 -36.55
N LEU A 1200 72.21 81.51 -36.35
CA LEU A 1200 73.55 81.24 -35.82
C LEU A 1200 74.67 81.72 -36.74
N GLN A 1201 74.55 81.53 -38.05
CA GLN A 1201 75.54 82.05 -39.01
C GLN A 1201 75.62 83.58 -38.97
N THR A 1202 74.48 84.25 -38.85
CA THR A 1202 74.41 85.72 -38.72
C THR A 1202 74.98 86.18 -37.37
N ALA A 1203 74.67 85.47 -36.28
CA ALA A 1203 75.22 85.75 -34.96
C ALA A 1203 76.75 85.55 -34.92
N ASN A 1204 77.28 84.50 -35.56
CA ASN A 1204 78.73 84.29 -35.71
C ASN A 1204 79.38 85.42 -36.52
N LYS A 1205 78.78 85.82 -37.65
CA LYS A 1205 79.27 86.98 -38.43
C LYS A 1205 79.28 88.26 -37.60
N LEU A 1206 78.24 88.52 -36.80
CA LEU A 1206 78.18 89.68 -35.90
C LEU A 1206 79.22 89.58 -34.78
N PHE A 1207 79.43 88.39 -34.20
CA PHE A 1207 80.45 88.15 -33.17
C PHE A 1207 81.88 88.35 -33.72
N ASP A 1208 82.18 87.80 -34.90
CA ASP A 1208 83.45 87.99 -35.60
C ASP A 1208 83.68 89.46 -35.98
N THR A 1209 82.62 90.17 -36.40
CA THR A 1209 82.68 91.61 -36.68
C THR A 1209 82.97 92.42 -35.42
N VAL A 1210 82.37 92.07 -34.27
CA VAL A 1210 82.63 92.74 -32.98
C VAL A 1210 84.02 92.42 -32.42
N LEU A 1211 84.49 91.18 -32.56
CA LEU A 1211 85.86 90.78 -32.19
C LEU A 1211 86.93 91.42 -33.09
N GLY A 1212 86.62 91.65 -34.37
CA GLY A 1212 87.51 92.36 -35.30
C GLY A 1212 87.51 93.89 -35.13
N LEU A 1213 86.61 94.44 -34.31
CA LEU A 1213 86.52 95.87 -33.97
C LEU A 1213 87.14 96.22 -32.60
N GLY A 1214 87.53 95.22 -31.81
CA GLY A 1214 88.36 95.38 -30.61
C GLY A 1214 89.81 95.06 -30.92
#